data_AF-A0A2V5PBV7-F1
#
_entry.id   AF-A0A2V5PBV7-F1
#
_cell.length_a   1.000
_cell.length_b   1.000
_cell.length_c   1.000
_cell.angle_alpha   90.00
_cell.angle_beta   90.00
_cell.angle_gamma   90.00
#
_symmetry.space_group_name_H-M   'P 1'
#
loop_
_entity.id
_entity.type
_entity.pdbx_description
1 polymer ?
#
loop_
_entity_poly.entity_id
_entity_poly.type
_entity_poly.pdbx_seq_one_letter_code
_entity_poly.pdbx_strand_id
1 'polypeptide(L)'
;MSTFYAIDSAQVSHREYWWGTRSPAVLLGWLLKWLRIRIPSSTDDPNVDSTLPFVVEALPPEVALRFQTPAQELAALGFVEPVYQIIRDAGSSTTIYWATFRHHSGQHFARIHQRIWHQARRADRGTFLSLFTAFTDGTFVVSSSGKPDLAAPPTVHVQRLRGATASALWEAHLLLVAEQANKMVQATRTREELLAIAEQHHVLLRDFPLARGVFRQRTVTEQGQADAFAATVAQAGAAGLEHADVLAELERLQLRKPGWSNALIILVVSVAAFVVAGTARQNWEFTLWLGAAMKIFGYRNLRMFFIPLFGAAVTGQNWNVPGWKKALVSLAGPVPGIALGVGLAVAGLFSGRAWLNQAALLLLLINGFNLLPVLPLDGGHVLHATLFCRNRWLDISFRLVAIGGLLLLALAGIGKIFLYIAMALAIGLPIAFKMGKVTDALRAAALPPPMPGQDRIPLATAQAIIGAVKAEMPAKTNNKTLALQALNVFETLNAHPPGVLATLGLLIVQGGSILLVAVCGFLLVLDKHGGGLRHFASAVIRQPQHEVACGSFVRWSGDAAGVMVRRNTIVTTFSRHAEAKRAFDGLTNRLPAAASLSLIGDSLLLTLPANDDAARERWFNELQNLSTNLFVVLTNRSVGFSVMFIAPNDNTATNLELELRDYFQVAGLAELVPPWAPMARNMGFESTRRARRTWRTIAEGVTGTWADAESKALNQQLAAAV
;
A
#
# COMPACT_ATOMS: atom_id res chain seq x y z
N MET A 1 -9.26 -35.08 -32.25
CA MET A 1 -8.74 -34.10 -31.27
C MET A 1 -9.94 -33.43 -30.63
N SER A 2 -9.98 -33.39 -29.30
CA SER A 2 -11.03 -32.69 -28.56
C SER A 2 -10.74 -31.19 -28.48
N THR A 3 -11.78 -30.38 -28.62
CA THR A 3 -11.73 -28.92 -28.62
C THR A 3 -11.95 -28.39 -27.20
N PHE A 4 -10.99 -27.65 -26.67
CA PHE A 4 -11.15 -26.97 -25.38
C PHE A 4 -11.63 -25.52 -25.54
N TYR A 5 -12.53 -25.11 -24.64
CA TYR A 5 -13.04 -23.75 -24.54
C TYR A 5 -12.17 -22.90 -23.59
N ALA A 6 -12.23 -21.58 -23.71
CA ALA A 6 -11.73 -20.66 -22.69
C ALA A 6 -12.86 -20.30 -21.71
N ILE A 7 -12.50 -20.03 -20.46
CA ILE A 7 -13.44 -19.61 -19.42
C ILE A 7 -13.44 -18.08 -19.34
N ASP A 8 -14.60 -17.46 -19.58
CA ASP A 8 -14.81 -16.02 -19.43
C ASP A 8 -15.38 -15.71 -18.04
N SER A 9 -14.48 -15.37 -17.11
CA SER A 9 -14.86 -15.03 -15.73
C SER A 9 -15.83 -13.84 -15.65
N ALA A 10 -15.84 -12.94 -16.65
CA ALA A 10 -16.75 -11.80 -16.67
C ALA A 10 -18.21 -12.22 -16.89
N GLN A 11 -18.47 -13.45 -17.37
CA GLN A 11 -19.82 -13.98 -17.57
C GLN A 11 -20.31 -14.86 -16.41
N VAL A 12 -19.43 -15.22 -15.47
CA VAL A 12 -19.80 -15.98 -14.25
C VAL A 12 -20.74 -15.15 -13.37
N SER A 13 -21.81 -15.72 -12.84
CA SER A 13 -22.79 -15.01 -12.03
C SER A 13 -22.23 -14.59 -10.66
N HIS A 14 -22.84 -13.58 -10.02
CA HIS A 14 -22.44 -13.16 -8.68
C HIS A 14 -22.55 -14.29 -7.65
N ARG A 15 -23.56 -15.16 -7.80
CA ARG A 15 -23.77 -16.35 -6.97
C ARG A 15 -22.65 -17.37 -7.12
N GLU A 16 -22.20 -17.64 -8.35
CA GLU A 16 -21.07 -18.53 -8.61
C GLU A 16 -19.74 -17.96 -8.06
N TYR A 17 -19.54 -16.64 -8.19
CA TYR A 17 -18.41 -15.96 -7.52
C TYR A 17 -18.44 -16.14 -5.99
N TRP A 18 -19.63 -16.02 -5.38
CA TRP A 18 -19.82 -16.25 -3.95
C TRP A 18 -19.52 -17.70 -3.55
N TRP A 19 -19.84 -18.68 -4.40
CA TRP A 19 -19.50 -20.08 -4.14
C TRP A 19 -17.98 -20.30 -4.08
N GLY A 20 -17.22 -19.71 -5.01
CA GLY A 20 -15.76 -19.82 -5.04
C GLY A 20 -15.04 -19.03 -3.95
N THR A 21 -15.54 -17.84 -3.59
CA THR A 21 -14.91 -16.92 -2.62
C THR A 21 -15.94 -16.50 -1.56
N ARG A 22 -16.20 -17.36 -0.57
CA ARG A 22 -17.09 -17.06 0.56
C ARG A 22 -16.44 -16.15 1.60
N SER A 23 -16.06 -14.94 1.19
CA SER A 23 -15.48 -13.91 2.06
C SER A 23 -15.71 -12.51 1.46
N PRO A 24 -15.48 -11.42 2.22
CA PRO A 24 -15.56 -10.06 1.67
C PRO A 24 -14.69 -9.83 0.43
N ALA A 25 -13.67 -10.67 0.19
CA ALA A 25 -12.85 -10.61 -1.02
C ALA A 25 -13.66 -10.87 -2.31
N VAL A 26 -14.87 -11.44 -2.23
CA VAL A 26 -15.78 -11.60 -3.38
C VAL A 26 -16.08 -10.27 -4.08
N LEU A 27 -16.07 -9.15 -3.33
CA LEU A 27 -16.33 -7.82 -3.87
C LEU A 27 -15.32 -7.44 -4.95
N LEU A 28 -14.07 -7.88 -4.82
CA LEU A 28 -13.06 -7.70 -5.86
C LEU A 28 -13.41 -8.50 -7.12
N GLY A 29 -13.89 -9.73 -6.96
CA GLY A 29 -14.37 -10.55 -8.08
C GLY A 29 -15.54 -9.90 -8.82
N TRP A 30 -16.52 -9.36 -8.08
CA TRP A 30 -17.66 -8.64 -8.65
C TRP A 30 -17.25 -7.34 -9.34
N LEU A 31 -16.30 -6.59 -8.76
CA LEU A 31 -15.75 -5.39 -9.39
C LEU A 31 -15.06 -5.72 -10.73
N LEU A 32 -14.20 -6.75 -10.75
CA LEU A 32 -13.51 -7.19 -11.97
C LEU A 32 -14.51 -7.67 -13.04
N LYS A 33 -15.57 -8.37 -12.63
CA LYS A 33 -16.68 -8.75 -13.51
C LYS A 33 -17.34 -7.52 -14.14
N TRP A 34 -17.71 -6.52 -13.35
CA TRP A 34 -18.34 -5.29 -13.86
C TRP A 34 -17.43 -4.50 -14.81
N LEU A 35 -16.13 -4.49 -14.54
CA LEU A 35 -15.11 -3.90 -15.41
C LEU A 35 -14.79 -4.76 -16.65
N ARG A 36 -15.43 -5.91 -16.81
CA ARG A 36 -15.17 -6.92 -17.86
C ARG A 36 -13.70 -7.35 -17.94
N ILE A 37 -13.02 -7.34 -16.79
CA ILE A 37 -11.64 -7.81 -16.67
C ILE A 37 -11.67 -9.32 -16.48
N ARG A 38 -11.15 -10.04 -17.48
CA ARG A 38 -11.03 -11.50 -17.45
C ARG A 38 -9.89 -11.90 -16.53
N ILE A 39 -10.19 -12.78 -15.58
CA ILE A 39 -9.20 -13.40 -14.70
C ILE A 39 -9.02 -14.88 -15.06
N PRO A 40 -7.79 -15.42 -14.95
CA PRO A 40 -7.57 -16.86 -15.05
C PRO A 40 -8.47 -17.60 -14.06
N SER A 41 -9.17 -18.60 -14.57
CA SER A 41 -10.12 -19.41 -13.82
C SER A 41 -10.06 -20.85 -14.30
N SER A 42 -10.60 -21.74 -13.47
CA SER A 42 -10.69 -23.18 -13.67
C SER A 42 -12.04 -23.63 -13.10
N THR A 43 -12.63 -24.69 -13.63
CA THR A 43 -13.97 -25.19 -13.27
C THR A 43 -13.92 -26.69 -12.98
N ASP A 44 -14.80 -27.18 -12.10
CA ASP A 44 -14.96 -28.62 -11.86
C ASP A 44 -15.53 -29.31 -13.11
N ASP A 45 -16.40 -28.63 -13.85
CA ASP A 45 -16.87 -29.15 -15.15
C ASP A 45 -15.81 -28.90 -16.23
N PRO A 46 -15.35 -29.95 -16.95
CA PRO A 46 -14.36 -29.80 -17.99
C PRO A 46 -14.87 -28.89 -19.12
N ASN A 47 -14.06 -27.91 -19.48
CA ASN A 47 -14.31 -26.97 -20.57
C ASN A 47 -13.91 -27.59 -21.93
N VAL A 48 -14.40 -28.78 -22.25
CA VAL A 48 -14.04 -29.53 -23.47
C VAL A 48 -15.29 -30.01 -24.22
N ASP A 49 -15.19 -30.17 -25.54
CA ASP A 49 -16.28 -30.70 -26.36
C ASP A 49 -16.69 -32.12 -25.96
N SER A 50 -15.75 -33.05 -25.79
CA SER A 50 -16.04 -34.43 -25.42
C SER A 50 -15.07 -34.97 -24.39
N THR A 51 -15.56 -35.83 -23.49
CA THR A 51 -14.71 -36.49 -22.47
C THR A 51 -14.22 -37.88 -22.89
N LEU A 52 -14.83 -38.46 -23.93
CA LEU A 52 -14.50 -39.80 -24.43
C LEU A 52 -13.03 -39.97 -24.85
N PRO A 53 -12.36 -38.98 -25.50
CA PRO A 53 -10.96 -39.12 -25.89
C PRO A 53 -9.96 -39.22 -24.72
N PHE A 54 -10.40 -38.95 -23.49
CA PHE A 54 -9.54 -38.87 -22.31
C PHE A 54 -9.58 -40.11 -21.42
N VAL A 55 -10.20 -41.21 -21.89
CA VAL A 55 -10.23 -42.48 -21.18
C VAL A 55 -8.83 -43.09 -21.14
N VAL A 56 -8.39 -43.51 -19.95
CA VAL A 56 -7.09 -44.14 -19.71
C VAL A 56 -7.26 -45.46 -18.98
N GLU A 57 -6.26 -46.35 -19.07
CA GLU A 57 -6.28 -47.65 -18.39
C GLU A 57 -6.05 -47.51 -16.88
N ALA A 58 -5.22 -46.56 -16.45
CA ALA A 58 -4.88 -46.36 -15.04
C ALA A 58 -4.62 -44.89 -14.69
N LEU A 59 -4.89 -44.54 -13.44
CA LEU A 59 -4.53 -43.24 -12.86
C LEU A 59 -3.05 -43.22 -12.42
N PRO A 60 -2.40 -42.06 -12.40
CA PRO A 60 -1.05 -41.94 -11.84
C PRO A 60 -1.00 -42.42 -10.38
N PRO A 61 0.09 -43.05 -9.91
CA PRO A 61 0.17 -43.67 -8.58
C PRO A 61 -0.23 -42.73 -7.42
N GLU A 62 0.20 -41.46 -7.47
CA GLU A 62 -0.15 -40.46 -6.46
C GLU A 62 -1.65 -40.15 -6.39
N VAL A 63 -2.35 -40.19 -7.52
CA VAL A 63 -3.78 -39.94 -7.62
C VAL A 63 -4.56 -41.21 -7.24
N ALA A 64 -4.11 -42.37 -7.73
CA ALA A 64 -4.66 -43.67 -7.38
C ALA A 64 -4.69 -43.89 -5.85
N LEU A 65 -3.60 -43.54 -5.16
CA LEU A 65 -3.54 -43.61 -3.69
C LEU A 65 -4.62 -42.75 -3.00
N ARG A 66 -4.92 -41.57 -3.54
CA ARG A 66 -5.97 -40.69 -2.99
C ARG A 66 -7.38 -41.19 -3.31
N PHE A 67 -7.54 -41.93 -4.39
CA PHE A 67 -8.82 -42.48 -4.83
C PHE A 67 -9.13 -43.82 -4.15
N GLN A 68 -8.14 -44.44 -3.50
CA GLN A 68 -8.26 -45.75 -2.88
C GLN A 68 -9.38 -45.82 -1.84
N THR A 69 -9.40 -44.92 -0.84
CA THR A 69 -10.43 -44.93 0.20
C THR A 69 -11.83 -44.68 -0.35
N PRO A 70 -12.09 -43.62 -1.15
CA PRO A 70 -13.42 -43.42 -1.72
C PRO A 70 -13.86 -44.55 -2.68
N ALA A 71 -12.92 -45.19 -3.39
CA ALA A 71 -13.23 -46.33 -4.25
C ALA A 71 -13.64 -47.57 -3.44
N GLN A 72 -13.00 -47.81 -2.28
CA GLN A 72 -13.39 -48.89 -1.36
C GLN A 72 -14.78 -48.66 -0.76
N GLU A 73 -15.08 -47.42 -0.36
CA GLU A 73 -16.41 -47.04 0.13
C GLU A 73 -17.50 -47.25 -0.94
N LEU A 74 -17.22 -46.83 -2.17
CA LEU A 74 -18.12 -47.07 -3.31
C LEU A 74 -18.30 -48.55 -3.62
N ALA A 75 -17.23 -49.35 -3.57
CA ALA A 75 -17.31 -50.79 -3.78
C ALA A 75 -18.20 -51.47 -2.73
N ALA A 76 -18.11 -51.06 -1.46
CA ALA A 76 -18.98 -51.55 -0.39
C ALA A 76 -20.46 -51.20 -0.61
N LEU A 77 -20.74 -50.12 -1.36
CA LEU A 77 -22.08 -49.69 -1.73
C LEU A 77 -22.58 -50.30 -3.05
N GLY A 78 -21.84 -51.24 -3.67
CA GLY A 78 -22.27 -51.91 -4.90
C GLY A 78 -21.83 -51.24 -6.21
N PHE A 79 -20.93 -50.27 -6.16
CA PHE A 79 -20.32 -49.65 -7.35
C PHE A 79 -19.07 -50.41 -7.80
N VAL A 80 -19.01 -50.76 -9.09
CA VAL A 80 -18.00 -51.66 -9.65
C VAL A 80 -17.40 -51.12 -10.96
N GLU A 81 -16.30 -51.74 -11.40
CA GLU A 81 -15.68 -51.53 -12.72
C GLU A 81 -15.43 -50.05 -13.09
N PRO A 82 -14.48 -49.37 -12.43
CA PRO A 82 -14.21 -47.97 -12.71
C PRO A 82 -13.66 -47.75 -14.12
N VAL A 83 -14.14 -46.68 -14.75
CA VAL A 83 -13.54 -46.08 -15.94
C VAL A 83 -12.77 -44.82 -15.53
N TYR A 84 -11.50 -44.75 -15.91
CA TYR A 84 -10.63 -43.62 -15.57
C TYR A 84 -10.53 -42.62 -16.72
N GLN A 85 -10.58 -41.33 -16.39
CA GLN A 85 -10.35 -40.25 -17.36
C GLN A 85 -9.36 -39.23 -16.80
N ILE A 86 -8.43 -38.78 -17.65
CA ILE A 86 -7.47 -37.71 -17.32
C ILE A 86 -7.61 -36.59 -18.35
N ILE A 87 -8.27 -35.51 -17.94
CA ILE A 87 -8.55 -34.38 -18.82
C ILE A 87 -7.55 -33.27 -18.48
N ARG A 88 -6.62 -33.00 -19.40
CA ARG A 88 -5.62 -31.92 -19.25
C ARG A 88 -5.95 -30.76 -20.16
N ASP A 89 -6.30 -29.63 -19.56
CA ASP A 89 -6.41 -28.36 -20.26
C ASP A 89 -5.13 -27.52 -20.08
N ALA A 90 -4.33 -27.45 -21.13
CA ALA A 90 -3.14 -26.60 -21.19
C ALA A 90 -3.45 -25.09 -21.07
N GLY A 91 -4.60 -24.63 -21.58
CA GLY A 91 -4.96 -23.22 -21.60
C GLY A 91 -5.19 -22.64 -20.20
N SER A 92 -6.04 -23.32 -19.41
CA SER A 92 -6.29 -22.98 -18.01
C SER A 92 -5.25 -23.55 -17.03
N SER A 93 -4.35 -24.41 -17.53
CA SER A 93 -3.41 -25.19 -16.71
C SER A 93 -4.15 -26.00 -15.63
N THR A 94 -5.20 -26.69 -16.05
CA THR A 94 -6.06 -27.51 -15.19
C THR A 94 -5.92 -28.97 -15.56
N THR A 95 -5.86 -29.85 -14.57
CA THR A 95 -5.98 -31.30 -14.77
C THR A 95 -7.13 -31.83 -13.93
N ILE A 96 -8.02 -32.59 -14.56
CA ILE A 96 -9.15 -33.25 -13.92
C ILE A 96 -8.93 -34.76 -14.01
N TYR A 97 -9.06 -35.43 -12.87
CA TYR A 97 -8.99 -36.88 -12.73
C TYR A 97 -10.36 -37.40 -12.32
N TRP A 98 -10.88 -38.35 -13.10
CA TRP A 98 -12.13 -39.05 -12.80
C TRP A 98 -11.91 -40.55 -12.66
N ALA A 99 -12.66 -41.14 -11.73
CA ALA A 99 -12.96 -42.56 -11.70
C ALA A 99 -14.47 -42.70 -11.63
N THR A 100 -15.09 -43.20 -12.71
CA THR A 100 -16.55 -43.33 -12.83
C THR A 100 -16.92 -44.81 -12.73
N PHE A 101 -17.81 -45.16 -11.80
CA PHE A 101 -18.19 -46.53 -11.47
C PHE A 101 -19.66 -46.76 -11.80
N ARG A 102 -20.00 -47.93 -12.35
CA ARG A 102 -21.41 -48.33 -12.50
C ARG A 102 -21.91 -49.01 -11.23
N HIS A 103 -23.18 -48.85 -10.90
CA HIS A 103 -23.80 -49.61 -9.81
C HIS A 103 -24.30 -50.96 -10.31
N HIS A 104 -24.18 -52.02 -9.50
CA HIS A 104 -24.63 -53.38 -9.86
C HIS A 104 -26.13 -53.47 -10.23
N SER A 105 -26.98 -52.56 -9.73
CA SER A 105 -28.39 -52.43 -10.14
C SER A 105 -28.59 -52.09 -11.64
N GLY A 106 -27.56 -51.54 -12.30
CA GLY A 106 -27.68 -51.00 -13.64
C GLY A 106 -28.51 -49.72 -13.76
N GLN A 107 -28.77 -49.00 -12.67
CA GLN A 107 -29.61 -47.78 -12.64
C GLN A 107 -28.85 -46.51 -12.24
N HIS A 108 -27.70 -46.66 -11.59
CA HIS A 108 -26.95 -45.55 -10.99
C HIS A 108 -25.48 -45.63 -11.36
N PHE A 109 -24.79 -44.50 -11.30
CA PHE A 109 -23.34 -44.46 -11.39
C PHE A 109 -22.75 -43.44 -10.42
N ALA A 110 -21.49 -43.63 -10.06
CA ALA A 110 -20.75 -42.77 -9.16
C ALA A 110 -19.50 -42.22 -9.84
N ARG A 111 -19.02 -41.05 -9.41
CA ARG A 111 -17.78 -40.46 -9.87
C ARG A 111 -16.98 -39.92 -8.70
N ILE A 112 -15.74 -40.38 -8.58
CA ILE A 112 -14.71 -39.70 -7.79
C ILE A 112 -14.11 -38.62 -8.66
N HIS A 113 -14.12 -37.39 -8.17
CA HIS A 113 -13.63 -36.21 -8.87
C HIS A 113 -12.43 -35.61 -8.14
N GLN A 114 -11.35 -35.30 -8.87
CA GLN A 114 -10.30 -34.41 -8.39
C GLN A 114 -9.87 -33.42 -9.47
N ARG A 115 -9.92 -32.13 -9.15
CA ARG A 115 -9.40 -31.04 -9.97
C ARG A 115 -8.08 -30.51 -9.38
N ILE A 116 -7.08 -30.33 -10.23
CA ILE A 116 -5.82 -29.66 -9.90
C ILE A 116 -5.67 -28.45 -10.80
N TRP A 117 -5.74 -27.25 -10.22
CA TRP A 117 -5.42 -26.00 -10.91
C TRP A 117 -3.99 -25.56 -10.61
N HIS A 118 -3.09 -25.74 -11.58
CA HIS A 118 -1.64 -25.57 -11.38
C HIS A 118 -1.21 -24.10 -11.18
N GLN A 119 -2.11 -23.13 -11.43
CA GLN A 119 -1.87 -21.70 -11.18
C GLN A 119 -2.32 -21.25 -9.78
N ALA A 120 -3.10 -22.04 -9.04
CA ALA A 120 -3.64 -21.68 -7.73
C ALA A 120 -2.55 -21.67 -6.65
N ARG A 121 -2.56 -20.70 -5.72
CA ARG A 121 -1.58 -20.61 -4.61
C ARG A 121 -1.64 -21.80 -3.64
N ARG A 122 -2.86 -22.33 -3.44
CA ARG A 122 -3.11 -23.67 -2.89
C ARG A 122 -3.82 -24.40 -4.02
N ALA A 123 -3.19 -25.43 -4.60
CA ALA A 123 -3.96 -26.39 -5.38
C ALA A 123 -4.95 -27.04 -4.42
N ASP A 124 -6.20 -26.56 -4.40
CA ASP A 124 -7.23 -27.09 -3.51
C ASP A 124 -7.54 -28.51 -3.97
N ARG A 125 -7.10 -29.49 -3.17
CA ARG A 125 -7.19 -30.93 -3.44
C ARG A 125 -8.51 -31.47 -2.90
N GLY A 126 -9.62 -30.89 -3.32
CA GLY A 126 -10.93 -31.43 -2.98
C GLY A 126 -11.17 -32.68 -3.83
N THR A 127 -10.73 -33.85 -3.37
CA THR A 127 -11.31 -35.10 -3.88
C THR A 127 -12.73 -35.16 -3.33
N PHE A 128 -13.73 -35.27 -4.21
CA PHE A 128 -15.12 -35.40 -3.79
C PHE A 128 -15.84 -36.46 -4.61
N LEU A 129 -16.98 -36.90 -4.09
CA LEU A 129 -17.82 -37.91 -4.69
C LEU A 129 -19.06 -37.25 -5.30
N SER A 130 -19.50 -37.76 -6.44
CA SER A 130 -20.83 -37.46 -6.99
C SER A 130 -21.53 -38.76 -7.41
N LEU A 131 -22.83 -38.83 -7.17
CA LEU A 131 -23.71 -39.94 -7.51
C LEU A 131 -24.73 -39.45 -8.53
N PHE A 132 -25.08 -40.30 -9.49
CA PHE A 132 -25.86 -39.93 -10.65
C PHE A 132 -26.93 -40.97 -10.96
N THR A 133 -28.09 -40.48 -11.35
CA THR A 133 -29.16 -41.26 -11.97
C THR A 133 -29.64 -40.50 -13.20
N ALA A 134 -29.62 -41.18 -14.35
CA ALA A 134 -30.09 -40.65 -15.62
C ALA A 134 -31.51 -41.15 -15.89
N PHE A 135 -32.36 -40.30 -16.47
CA PHE A 135 -33.72 -40.66 -16.85
C PHE A 135 -33.86 -40.65 -18.37
N THR A 136 -34.77 -41.47 -18.88
CA THR A 136 -35.04 -41.62 -20.33
C THR A 136 -35.54 -40.33 -21.01
N ASP A 137 -36.00 -39.34 -20.24
CA ASP A 137 -36.38 -38.01 -20.70
C ASP A 137 -35.19 -37.05 -20.87
N GLY A 138 -33.96 -37.52 -20.63
CA GLY A 138 -32.73 -36.74 -20.71
C GLY A 138 -32.42 -35.90 -19.47
N THR A 139 -33.20 -36.03 -18.39
CA THR A 139 -32.92 -35.37 -17.11
C THR A 139 -32.00 -36.21 -16.21
N PHE A 140 -31.30 -35.54 -15.29
CA PHE A 140 -30.38 -36.18 -14.35
C PHE A 140 -30.67 -35.74 -12.93
N VAL A 141 -30.52 -36.67 -11.99
CA VAL A 141 -30.37 -36.37 -10.56
C VAL A 141 -28.91 -36.59 -10.18
N VAL A 142 -28.32 -35.61 -9.49
CA VAL A 142 -26.91 -35.64 -9.07
C VAL A 142 -26.81 -35.27 -7.59
N SER A 143 -26.21 -36.16 -6.79
CA SER A 143 -25.89 -35.86 -5.39
C SER A 143 -24.37 -35.76 -5.23
N SER A 144 -23.85 -34.62 -4.78
CA SER A 144 -22.41 -34.38 -4.70
C SER A 144 -21.95 -33.99 -3.31
N SER A 145 -20.81 -34.54 -2.85
CA SER A 145 -20.13 -34.09 -1.63
C SER A 145 -19.20 -32.89 -1.85
N GLY A 146 -19.06 -32.46 -3.10
CA GLY A 146 -18.25 -31.30 -3.51
C GLY A 146 -18.88 -29.96 -3.16
N LYS A 147 -18.04 -28.91 -3.16
CA LYS A 147 -18.53 -27.52 -3.09
C LYS A 147 -19.18 -27.12 -4.43
N PRO A 148 -20.18 -26.23 -4.44
CA PRO A 148 -20.68 -25.69 -5.70
C PRO A 148 -19.59 -24.88 -6.42
N ASP A 149 -19.54 -24.98 -7.76
CA ASP A 149 -18.57 -24.34 -8.64
C ASP A 149 -19.29 -23.56 -9.74
N LEU A 150 -19.89 -24.25 -10.72
CA LEU A 150 -20.81 -23.66 -11.70
C LEU A 150 -22.27 -24.08 -11.45
N ALA A 151 -23.19 -23.27 -11.95
CA ALA A 151 -24.60 -23.62 -11.98
C ALA A 151 -24.84 -24.69 -13.05
N ALA A 152 -25.67 -25.68 -12.71
CA ALA A 152 -26.12 -26.71 -13.63
C ALA A 152 -27.39 -26.26 -14.40
N PRO A 153 -27.65 -26.78 -15.60
CA PRO A 153 -28.89 -26.53 -16.31
C PRO A 153 -30.11 -27.08 -15.54
N PRO A 154 -31.33 -26.58 -15.80
CA PRO A 154 -32.55 -27.07 -15.14
C PRO A 154 -32.82 -28.57 -15.33
N THR A 155 -32.29 -29.18 -16.39
CA THR A 155 -32.40 -30.63 -16.67
C THR A 155 -31.54 -31.49 -15.74
N VAL A 156 -30.61 -30.89 -15.00
CA VAL A 156 -29.72 -31.58 -14.06
C VAL A 156 -30.04 -31.09 -12.64
N HIS A 157 -30.78 -31.91 -11.90
CA HIS A 157 -31.16 -31.62 -10.52
C HIS A 157 -30.01 -32.00 -9.57
N VAL A 158 -29.29 -30.99 -9.08
CA VAL A 158 -28.11 -31.19 -8.22
C VAL A 158 -28.40 -30.91 -6.75
N GLN A 159 -28.25 -31.91 -5.90
CA GLN A 159 -28.18 -31.78 -4.44
C GLN A 159 -26.72 -31.81 -3.97
N ARG A 160 -26.34 -30.90 -3.07
CA ARG A 160 -24.97 -30.82 -2.55
C ARG A 160 -24.93 -31.01 -1.04
N LEU A 161 -24.30 -32.08 -0.59
CA LEU A 161 -24.10 -32.45 0.81
C LEU A 161 -22.61 -32.37 1.14
N ARG A 162 -22.13 -31.15 1.38
CA ARG A 162 -20.69 -30.86 1.47
C ARG A 162 -20.02 -31.71 2.56
N GLY A 163 -19.04 -32.52 2.18
CA GLY A 163 -18.26 -33.35 3.10
C GLY A 163 -19.01 -34.58 3.64
N ALA A 164 -20.17 -34.93 3.08
CA ALA A 164 -20.86 -36.18 3.41
C ALA A 164 -20.00 -37.40 3.05
N THR A 165 -20.10 -38.45 3.87
CA THR A 165 -19.52 -39.77 3.60
C THR A 165 -20.23 -40.42 2.41
N ALA A 166 -19.60 -41.42 1.78
CA ALA A 166 -20.21 -42.11 0.64
C ALA A 166 -21.60 -42.70 0.98
N SER A 167 -21.76 -43.34 2.14
CA SER A 167 -23.03 -43.93 2.58
C SER A 167 -24.12 -42.88 2.80
N ALA A 168 -23.80 -41.78 3.50
CA ALA A 168 -24.78 -40.71 3.72
C ALA A 168 -25.18 -40.01 2.42
N LEU A 169 -24.22 -39.85 1.48
CA LEU A 169 -24.51 -39.30 0.16
C LEU A 169 -25.39 -40.26 -0.66
N TRP A 170 -25.18 -41.57 -0.53
CA TRP A 170 -25.96 -42.61 -1.20
C TRP A 170 -27.40 -42.69 -0.71
N GLU A 171 -27.62 -42.71 0.60
CA GLU A 171 -28.98 -42.69 1.18
C GLU A 171 -29.76 -41.45 0.72
N ALA A 172 -29.14 -40.27 0.79
CA ALA A 172 -29.77 -39.04 0.31
C ALA A 172 -30.01 -39.04 -1.20
N HIS A 173 -29.14 -39.66 -1.99
CA HIS A 173 -29.32 -39.82 -3.43
C HIS A 173 -30.55 -40.68 -3.75
N LEU A 174 -30.71 -41.81 -3.07
CA LEU A 174 -31.86 -42.69 -3.27
C LEU A 174 -33.19 -42.01 -2.91
N LEU A 175 -33.23 -41.24 -1.83
CA LEU A 175 -34.41 -40.43 -1.47
C LEU A 175 -34.75 -39.42 -2.58
N LEU A 176 -33.73 -38.72 -3.11
CA LEU A 176 -33.91 -37.74 -4.17
C LEU A 176 -34.37 -38.36 -5.49
N VAL A 177 -33.89 -39.57 -5.82
CA VAL A 177 -34.36 -40.34 -6.97
C VAL A 177 -35.80 -40.80 -6.77
N ALA A 178 -36.18 -41.20 -5.55
CA ALA A 178 -37.54 -41.61 -5.23
C ALA A 178 -38.56 -40.46 -5.38
N GLU A 179 -38.16 -39.21 -5.15
CA GLU A 179 -38.99 -38.03 -5.44
C GLU A 179 -39.31 -37.87 -6.94
N GLN A 180 -38.55 -38.53 -7.82
CA GLN A 180 -38.73 -38.55 -9.27
C GLN A 180 -39.42 -39.86 -9.76
N ALA A 181 -40.22 -40.52 -8.91
CA ALA A 181 -40.82 -41.83 -9.20
C ALA A 181 -41.68 -41.90 -10.48
N ASN A 182 -42.11 -40.76 -11.03
CA ASN A 182 -42.84 -40.68 -12.28
C ASN A 182 -41.96 -40.80 -13.54
N LYS A 183 -40.63 -40.82 -13.40
CA LYS A 183 -39.67 -40.90 -14.52
C LYS A 183 -39.07 -42.30 -14.62
N MET A 184 -38.87 -42.77 -15.85
CA MET A 184 -38.16 -44.03 -16.09
C MET A 184 -36.65 -43.82 -16.11
N VAL A 185 -35.93 -44.58 -15.27
CA VAL A 185 -34.46 -44.58 -15.19
C VAL A 185 -33.85 -45.20 -16.44
N GLN A 186 -32.82 -44.56 -16.98
CA GLN A 186 -32.04 -45.05 -18.11
C GLN A 186 -31.02 -46.10 -17.64
N ALA A 187 -30.97 -47.25 -18.32
CA ALA A 187 -30.10 -48.35 -17.93
C ALA A 187 -28.60 -48.01 -18.13
N THR A 188 -27.78 -48.38 -17.14
CA THR A 188 -26.32 -48.20 -17.08
C THR A 188 -25.65 -49.52 -16.67
N ARG A 189 -25.82 -50.57 -17.49
CA ARG A 189 -25.42 -51.96 -17.19
C ARG A 189 -24.01 -52.26 -17.67
N THR A 190 -23.63 -51.74 -18.83
CA THR A 190 -22.33 -52.00 -19.46
C THR A 190 -21.39 -50.80 -19.33
N ARG A 191 -20.10 -51.04 -19.62
CA ARG A 191 -19.08 -49.98 -19.66
C ARG A 191 -19.38 -48.95 -20.75
N GLU A 192 -19.89 -49.39 -21.89
CA GLU A 192 -20.26 -48.54 -23.03
C GLU A 192 -21.46 -47.66 -22.68
N GLU A 193 -22.48 -48.23 -22.02
CA GLU A 193 -23.64 -47.47 -21.53
C GLU A 193 -23.23 -46.43 -20.49
N LEU A 194 -22.32 -46.78 -19.57
CA LEU A 194 -21.77 -45.85 -18.58
C LEU A 194 -21.08 -44.67 -19.25
N LEU A 195 -20.22 -44.93 -20.24
CA LEU A 195 -19.52 -43.87 -20.98
C LEU A 195 -20.50 -42.99 -21.77
N ALA A 196 -21.49 -43.58 -22.42
CA ALA A 196 -22.50 -42.84 -23.19
C ALA A 196 -23.33 -41.91 -22.29
N ILE A 197 -23.81 -42.41 -21.14
CA ILE A 197 -24.60 -41.61 -20.19
C ILE A 197 -23.74 -40.55 -19.51
N ALA A 198 -22.50 -40.87 -19.14
CA ALA A 198 -21.56 -39.90 -18.59
C ALA A 198 -21.25 -38.77 -19.57
N GLU A 199 -21.15 -39.07 -20.87
CA GLU A 199 -20.96 -38.09 -21.93
C GLU A 199 -22.22 -37.24 -22.16
N GLN A 200 -23.43 -37.82 -22.13
CA GLN A 200 -24.68 -37.06 -22.18
C GLN A 200 -24.75 -36.02 -21.05
N HIS A 201 -24.42 -36.42 -19.82
CA HIS A 201 -24.34 -35.49 -18.70
C HIS A 201 -23.29 -34.40 -18.92
N HIS A 202 -22.10 -34.76 -19.43
CA HIS A 202 -21.05 -33.79 -19.77
C HIS A 202 -21.53 -32.77 -20.81
N VAL A 203 -22.20 -33.22 -21.88
CA VAL A 203 -22.76 -32.34 -22.93
C VAL A 203 -23.71 -31.30 -22.32
N LEU A 204 -24.61 -31.71 -21.42
CA LEU A 204 -25.50 -30.78 -20.72
C LEU A 204 -24.75 -29.74 -19.88
N LEU A 205 -23.73 -30.19 -19.11
CA LEU A 205 -22.91 -29.29 -18.29
C LEU A 205 -21.93 -28.43 -19.09
N ARG A 206 -21.60 -28.81 -20.31
CA ARG A 206 -20.80 -28.02 -21.25
C ARG A 206 -21.65 -26.96 -21.95
N ASP A 207 -22.81 -27.34 -22.46
CA ASP A 207 -23.66 -26.49 -23.29
C ASP A 207 -24.30 -25.35 -22.50
N PHE A 208 -24.61 -25.59 -21.22
CA PHE A 208 -25.20 -24.55 -20.37
C PHE A 208 -24.25 -23.36 -20.10
N PRO A 209 -22.99 -23.55 -19.67
CA PRO A 209 -21.99 -22.49 -19.62
C PRO A 209 -21.65 -21.89 -20.99
N LEU A 210 -21.67 -22.67 -22.08
CA LEU A 210 -21.47 -22.15 -23.44
C LEU A 210 -22.58 -21.16 -23.83
N ALA A 211 -23.84 -21.52 -23.63
CA ALA A 211 -24.99 -20.66 -23.92
C ALA A 211 -24.96 -19.36 -23.10
N ARG A 212 -24.38 -19.41 -21.89
CA ARG A 212 -24.20 -18.25 -21.02
C ARG A 212 -22.95 -17.42 -21.32
N GLY A 213 -22.13 -17.84 -22.29
CA GLY A 213 -20.84 -17.22 -22.61
C GLY A 213 -19.76 -17.39 -21.54
N VAL A 214 -20.00 -18.23 -20.52
CA VAL A 214 -18.99 -18.59 -19.51
C VAL A 214 -17.92 -19.45 -20.15
N PHE A 215 -18.32 -20.41 -20.98
CA PHE A 215 -17.41 -21.06 -21.92
C PHE A 215 -17.49 -20.33 -23.25
N ARG A 216 -16.34 -20.11 -23.88
CA ARG A 216 -16.23 -19.51 -25.19
C ARG A 216 -15.15 -20.21 -26.00
N GLN A 217 -15.23 -20.14 -27.33
CA GLN A 217 -14.12 -20.59 -28.14
C GLN A 217 -12.85 -19.77 -27.83
N ARG A 218 -11.71 -20.47 -27.89
CA ARG A 218 -10.41 -19.83 -27.80
C ARG A 218 -10.17 -19.02 -29.05
N THR A 219 -9.55 -17.86 -28.89
CA THR A 219 -8.98 -17.14 -30.03
C THR A 219 -7.82 -17.95 -30.61
N VAL A 220 -7.48 -17.72 -31.88
CA VAL A 220 -6.34 -18.39 -32.54
C VAL A 220 -5.05 -18.25 -31.72
N THR A 221 -4.83 -17.09 -31.11
CA THR A 221 -3.68 -16.84 -30.24
C THR A 221 -3.72 -17.66 -28.95
N GLU A 222 -4.88 -17.73 -28.28
CA GLU A 222 -5.04 -18.53 -27.05
C GLU A 222 -4.91 -20.03 -27.32
N GLN A 223 -5.45 -20.49 -28.45
CA GLN A 223 -5.33 -21.87 -28.89
C GLN A 223 -3.87 -22.21 -29.19
N GLY A 224 -3.17 -21.39 -29.99
CA GLY A 224 -1.75 -21.60 -30.29
C GLY A 224 -0.86 -21.58 -29.04
N GLN A 225 -1.17 -20.76 -28.03
CA GLN A 225 -0.47 -20.77 -26.74
C GLN A 225 -0.72 -22.07 -25.95
N ALA A 226 -1.95 -22.56 -25.95
CA ALA A 226 -2.30 -23.81 -25.28
C ALA A 226 -1.63 -25.02 -25.97
N ASP A 227 -1.64 -25.04 -27.30
CA ASP A 227 -1.04 -26.11 -28.10
C ASP A 227 0.49 -26.14 -27.94
N ALA A 228 1.14 -24.96 -27.97
CA ALA A 228 2.57 -24.86 -27.69
C ALA A 228 2.91 -25.38 -26.29
N PHE A 229 2.14 -25.00 -25.27
CA PHE A 229 2.34 -25.51 -23.91
C PHE A 229 2.16 -27.03 -23.83
N ALA A 230 1.10 -27.57 -24.44
CA ALA A 230 0.85 -29.01 -24.47
C ALA A 230 1.97 -29.77 -25.19
N ALA A 231 2.48 -29.24 -26.31
CA ALA A 231 3.59 -29.79 -27.05
C ALA A 231 4.88 -29.81 -26.22
N THR A 232 5.21 -28.71 -25.52
CA THR A 232 6.37 -28.64 -24.62
C THR A 232 6.27 -29.68 -23.50
N VAL A 233 5.10 -29.83 -22.87
CA VAL A 233 4.89 -30.85 -21.82
C VAL A 233 5.03 -32.27 -22.37
N ALA A 234 4.44 -32.56 -23.53
CA ALA A 234 4.52 -33.87 -24.17
C ALA A 234 5.96 -34.21 -24.59
N GLN A 235 6.67 -33.26 -25.19
CA GLN A 235 8.06 -33.43 -25.61
C GLN A 235 8.99 -33.62 -24.41
N ALA A 236 8.80 -32.84 -23.33
CA ALA A 236 9.57 -32.99 -22.11
C ALA A 236 9.29 -34.35 -21.41
N GLY A 237 8.04 -34.78 -21.40
CA GLY A 237 7.66 -36.11 -20.89
C GLY A 237 8.28 -37.25 -21.70
N ALA A 238 8.22 -37.17 -23.04
CA ALA A 238 8.81 -38.16 -23.94
C ALA A 238 10.35 -38.23 -23.82
N ALA A 239 11.00 -37.10 -23.54
CA ALA A 239 12.44 -37.02 -23.31
C ALA A 239 12.86 -37.41 -21.88
N GLY A 240 11.93 -37.86 -21.02
CA GLY A 240 12.23 -38.26 -19.64
C GLY A 240 12.69 -37.10 -18.75
N LEU A 241 12.38 -35.85 -19.13
CA LEU A 241 12.83 -34.66 -18.42
C LEU A 241 12.05 -34.49 -17.12
N GLU A 242 12.79 -34.32 -16.02
CA GLU A 242 12.17 -34.00 -14.73
C GLU A 242 11.46 -32.63 -14.79
N HIS A 243 10.29 -32.54 -14.15
CA HIS A 243 9.52 -31.30 -13.95
C HIS A 243 8.96 -30.64 -15.23
N ALA A 244 8.54 -31.45 -16.21
CA ALA A 244 7.93 -31.00 -17.48
C ALA A 244 6.88 -29.88 -17.34
N ASP A 245 5.96 -29.96 -16.36
CA ASP A 245 4.93 -28.93 -16.17
C ASP A 245 5.49 -27.57 -15.72
N VAL A 246 6.58 -27.56 -14.96
CA VAL A 246 7.23 -26.31 -14.51
C VAL A 246 8.05 -25.72 -15.65
N LEU A 247 8.69 -26.55 -16.48
CA LEU A 247 9.41 -26.11 -17.68
C LEU A 247 8.46 -25.44 -18.68
N ALA A 248 7.30 -26.03 -18.94
CA ALA A 248 6.30 -25.44 -19.83
C ALA A 248 5.74 -24.11 -19.28
N GLU A 249 5.53 -24.00 -17.96
CA GLU A 249 5.10 -22.74 -17.33
C GLU A 249 6.22 -21.67 -17.37
N LEU A 250 7.48 -22.08 -17.24
CA LEU A 250 8.64 -21.18 -17.40
C LEU A 250 8.74 -20.64 -18.83
N GLU A 251 8.56 -21.50 -19.85
CA GLU A 251 8.51 -21.07 -21.25
C GLU A 251 7.33 -20.12 -21.50
N ARG A 252 6.15 -20.44 -20.95
CA ARG A 252 4.97 -19.55 -21.01
C ARG A 252 5.25 -18.18 -20.42
N LEU A 253 5.96 -18.09 -19.29
CA LEU A 253 6.33 -16.82 -18.67
C LEU A 253 7.32 -16.01 -19.52
N GLN A 254 8.28 -16.68 -20.18
CA GLN A 254 9.23 -16.03 -21.10
C GLN A 254 8.55 -15.52 -22.39
N LEU A 255 7.51 -16.21 -22.87
CA LEU A 255 6.75 -15.80 -24.06
C LEU A 255 5.66 -14.75 -23.75
N ARG A 256 5.36 -14.52 -22.48
CA ARG A 256 4.27 -13.64 -22.05
C ARG A 256 4.66 -12.18 -22.26
N LYS A 257 4.10 -11.55 -23.28
CA LYS A 257 4.13 -10.09 -23.43
C LYS A 257 3.33 -9.45 -22.28
N PRO A 258 3.86 -8.43 -21.59
CA PRO A 258 3.13 -7.75 -20.52
C PRO A 258 1.82 -7.16 -21.05
N GLY A 259 0.70 -7.63 -20.52
CA GLY A 259 -0.64 -7.19 -20.90
C GLY A 259 -1.01 -5.88 -20.20
N TRP A 260 -1.55 -4.93 -20.97
CA TRP A 260 -2.00 -3.62 -20.51
C TRP A 260 -2.97 -3.64 -19.32
N SER A 261 -3.73 -4.73 -19.15
CA SER A 261 -4.70 -4.89 -18.06
C SER A 261 -4.06 -4.89 -16.66
N ASN A 262 -2.85 -5.45 -16.51
CA ASN A 262 -2.16 -5.47 -15.22
C ASN A 262 -1.66 -4.06 -14.84
N ALA A 263 -1.19 -3.29 -15.82
CA ALA A 263 -0.78 -1.90 -15.60
C ALA A 263 -1.98 -1.02 -15.20
N LEU A 264 -3.15 -1.26 -15.80
CA LEU A 264 -4.39 -0.55 -15.46
C LEU A 264 -4.87 -0.87 -14.04
N ILE A 265 -4.80 -2.13 -13.60
CA ILE A 265 -5.18 -2.53 -12.23
C ILE A 265 -4.25 -1.89 -11.21
N ILE A 266 -2.93 -1.91 -11.45
CA ILE A 266 -1.97 -1.28 -10.54
C ILE A 266 -2.20 0.24 -10.49
N LEU A 267 -2.47 0.89 -11.63
CA LEU A 267 -2.84 2.32 -11.64
C LEU A 267 -4.09 2.59 -10.79
N VAL A 268 -5.17 1.82 -10.97
CA VAL A 268 -6.42 2.01 -10.23
C VAL A 268 -6.20 1.81 -8.72
N VAL A 269 -5.42 0.80 -8.32
CA VAL A 269 -5.07 0.55 -6.92
C VAL A 269 -4.19 1.67 -6.35
N SER A 270 -3.19 2.15 -7.11
CA SER A 270 -2.34 3.27 -6.71
C SER A 270 -3.14 4.57 -6.57
N VAL A 271 -4.05 4.85 -7.50
CA VAL A 271 -4.95 6.02 -7.43
C VAL A 271 -5.91 5.89 -6.26
N ALA A 272 -6.49 4.71 -6.01
CA ALA A 272 -7.37 4.49 -4.87
C ALA A 272 -6.62 4.65 -3.53
N ALA A 273 -5.41 4.10 -3.41
CA ALA A 273 -4.57 4.28 -2.23
C ALA A 273 -4.19 5.75 -2.02
N PHE A 274 -3.92 6.48 -3.10
CA PHE A 274 -3.63 7.91 -3.07
C PHE A 274 -4.85 8.76 -2.70
N VAL A 275 -6.04 8.41 -3.20
CA VAL A 275 -7.30 9.05 -2.80
C VAL A 275 -7.59 8.76 -1.33
N VAL A 276 -7.41 7.53 -0.84
CA VAL A 276 -7.60 7.21 0.59
C VAL A 276 -6.61 7.98 1.47
N ALA A 277 -5.34 8.05 1.08
CA ALA A 277 -4.33 8.85 1.78
C ALA A 277 -4.62 10.36 1.70
N GLY A 278 -5.14 10.83 0.57
CA GLY A 278 -5.54 12.22 0.32
C GLY A 278 -6.81 12.62 1.06
N THR A 279 -7.78 11.72 1.22
CA THR A 279 -9.03 12.00 1.97
C THR A 279 -8.79 12.22 3.47
N ALA A 280 -7.64 11.80 4.01
CA ALA A 280 -7.22 12.13 5.37
C ALA A 280 -6.71 13.58 5.52
N ARG A 281 -6.48 14.31 4.42
CA ARG A 281 -6.17 15.75 4.40
C ARG A 281 -7.01 16.45 3.32
N GLN A 282 -8.03 17.16 3.78
CA GLN A 282 -9.17 17.82 3.12
C GLN A 282 -8.99 18.64 1.82
N ASN A 283 -8.04 18.36 0.92
CA ASN A 283 -7.82 19.14 -0.32
C ASN A 283 -7.98 18.28 -1.58
N TRP A 284 -9.18 18.28 -2.16
CA TRP A 284 -9.54 17.60 -3.42
C TRP A 284 -8.95 18.27 -4.68
N GLU A 285 -8.55 19.55 -4.59
CA GLU A 285 -7.82 20.25 -5.66
C GLU A 285 -6.49 19.55 -6.01
N PHE A 286 -5.88 18.89 -5.03
CA PHE A 286 -4.61 18.16 -5.15
C PHE A 286 -4.65 17.00 -6.15
N THR A 287 -5.79 16.31 -6.27
CA THR A 287 -5.95 15.17 -7.18
C THR A 287 -6.16 15.63 -8.63
N LEU A 288 -6.78 16.79 -8.83
CA LEU A 288 -7.07 17.36 -10.15
C LEU A 288 -5.80 17.89 -10.83
N TRP A 289 -4.87 18.49 -10.07
CA TRP A 289 -3.61 19.01 -10.62
C TRP A 289 -2.67 17.91 -11.15
N LEU A 290 -2.65 16.74 -10.50
CA LEU A 290 -1.85 15.60 -10.96
C LEU A 290 -2.37 15.06 -12.31
N GLY A 291 -3.69 14.97 -12.47
CA GLY A 291 -4.33 14.59 -13.73
C GLY A 291 -4.14 15.63 -14.84
N ALA A 292 -4.16 16.92 -14.50
CA ALA A 292 -3.92 18.01 -15.45
C ALA A 292 -2.46 18.05 -15.93
N ALA A 293 -1.48 17.82 -15.04
CA ALA A 293 -0.07 17.76 -15.41
C ALA A 293 0.20 16.65 -16.44
N MET A 294 -0.38 15.44 -16.26
CA MET A 294 -0.25 14.36 -17.24
C MET A 294 -0.82 14.70 -18.62
N LYS A 295 -1.87 15.53 -18.66
CA LYS A 295 -2.56 15.94 -19.89
C LYS A 295 -1.84 17.09 -20.62
N ILE A 296 -1.25 18.02 -19.86
CA ILE A 296 -0.51 19.19 -20.37
C ILE A 296 0.84 18.78 -20.99
N PHE A 297 1.51 17.77 -20.45
CA PHE A 297 2.79 17.26 -20.99
C PHE A 297 2.64 16.36 -22.24
N GLY A 298 1.45 16.22 -22.82
CA GLY A 298 1.30 15.65 -24.16
C GLY A 298 1.78 14.21 -24.30
N TYR A 299 1.54 13.36 -23.30
CA TYR A 299 1.81 11.91 -23.37
C TYR A 299 0.86 11.22 -24.36
N ARG A 300 1.14 11.38 -25.66
CA ARG A 300 0.41 10.74 -26.77
C ARG A 300 1.07 9.44 -27.26
N ASN A 301 2.25 9.09 -26.77
CA ASN A 301 2.92 7.82 -27.10
C ASN A 301 2.77 6.80 -25.97
N LEU A 302 1.69 6.04 -26.05
CA LEU A 302 1.21 5.01 -25.13
C LEU A 302 2.17 3.82 -24.89
N ARG A 303 3.40 3.79 -25.43
CA ARG A 303 4.32 2.64 -25.30
C ARG A 303 5.05 2.55 -23.95
N MET A 304 4.96 3.56 -23.09
CA MET A 304 5.66 3.61 -21.81
C MET A 304 4.68 4.16 -20.75
N PHE A 305 4.11 3.26 -19.94
CA PHE A 305 3.09 3.63 -18.96
C PHE A 305 3.73 3.91 -17.61
N PHE A 306 3.56 5.13 -17.08
CA PHE A 306 4.07 5.53 -15.77
C PHE A 306 3.03 5.20 -14.70
N ILE A 307 3.33 4.26 -13.83
CA ILE A 307 2.50 3.94 -12.68
C ILE A 307 2.92 4.88 -11.55
N PRO A 308 2.01 5.71 -10.98
CA PRO A 308 2.31 6.50 -9.80
C PRO A 308 2.87 5.61 -8.68
N LEU A 309 4.04 5.97 -8.13
CA LEU A 309 4.86 5.22 -7.16
C LEU A 309 5.64 3.99 -7.67
N PHE A 310 5.40 3.55 -8.91
CA PHE A 310 6.04 2.34 -9.47
C PHE A 310 6.79 2.59 -10.80
N GLY A 311 6.89 3.85 -11.22
CA GLY A 311 7.74 4.26 -12.35
C GLY A 311 7.19 3.86 -13.72
N ALA A 312 8.04 4.02 -14.75
CA ALA A 312 7.73 3.63 -16.13
C ALA A 312 7.82 2.10 -16.28
N ALA A 313 6.70 1.44 -16.57
CA ALA A 313 6.70 0.07 -17.05
C ALA A 313 7.21 0.06 -18.51
N VAL A 314 8.51 -0.12 -18.70
CA VAL A 314 9.12 -0.26 -20.02
C VAL A 314 9.00 -1.71 -20.48
N THR A 315 8.38 -1.91 -21.64
CA THR A 315 8.21 -3.24 -22.24
C THR A 315 9.47 -3.67 -22.98
N GLY A 316 10.22 -4.60 -22.39
CA GLY A 316 11.35 -5.31 -23.01
C GLY A 316 11.94 -6.30 -22.02
N GLN A 317 11.72 -7.61 -22.24
CA GLN A 317 12.30 -8.65 -21.40
C GLN A 317 13.64 -9.08 -22.00
N ASN A 318 14.71 -8.37 -21.65
CA ASN A 318 16.06 -8.83 -21.92
C ASN A 318 16.58 -9.44 -20.61
N TRP A 319 16.55 -10.76 -20.53
CA TRP A 319 16.95 -11.52 -19.34
C TRP A 319 18.48 -11.51 -19.14
N ASN A 320 19.22 -11.07 -20.16
CA ASN A 320 20.68 -10.98 -20.19
C ASN A 320 21.19 -9.52 -20.27
N VAL A 321 20.79 -8.67 -19.31
CA VAL A 321 21.24 -7.26 -19.24
C VAL A 321 22.22 -7.07 -18.09
N PRO A 322 23.43 -6.52 -18.33
CA PRO A 322 24.40 -6.17 -17.28
C PRO A 322 23.78 -5.29 -16.18
N GLY A 323 24.16 -5.54 -14.92
CA GLY A 323 23.56 -4.87 -13.76
C GLY A 323 23.64 -3.34 -13.82
N TRP A 324 24.73 -2.79 -14.37
CA TRP A 324 24.88 -1.34 -14.54
C TRP A 324 23.86 -0.71 -15.49
N LYS A 325 23.44 -1.42 -16.55
CA LYS A 325 22.39 -0.95 -17.47
C LYS A 325 21.03 -0.95 -16.76
N LYS A 326 20.74 -1.99 -15.96
CA LYS A 326 19.51 -2.05 -15.15
C LYS A 326 19.46 -0.91 -14.13
N ALA A 327 20.57 -0.62 -13.45
CA ALA A 327 20.68 0.49 -12.50
C ALA A 327 20.51 1.86 -13.19
N LEU A 328 21.13 2.07 -14.36
CA LEU A 328 20.99 3.32 -15.11
C LEU A 328 19.55 3.57 -15.57
N VAL A 329 18.87 2.52 -16.08
CA VAL A 329 17.45 2.61 -16.46
C VAL A 329 16.56 2.92 -15.26
N SER A 330 16.87 2.35 -14.08
CA SER A 330 16.13 2.62 -12.84
C SER A 330 16.32 4.08 -12.37
N LEU A 331 17.51 4.66 -12.55
CA LEU A 331 17.78 6.08 -12.22
C LEU A 331 17.21 7.07 -13.24
N ALA A 332 16.97 6.64 -14.48
CA ALA A 332 16.52 7.50 -15.57
C ALA A 332 15.11 8.08 -15.39
N GLY A 333 14.31 7.56 -14.46
CA GLY A 333 13.04 8.17 -14.04
C GLY A 333 13.24 9.21 -12.92
N PRO A 334 13.71 8.78 -11.74
CA PRO A 334 13.79 9.66 -10.57
C PRO A 334 14.75 10.84 -10.71
N VAL A 335 15.93 10.65 -11.31
CA VAL A 335 16.98 11.69 -11.36
C VAL A 335 16.54 12.90 -12.19
N PRO A 336 16.02 12.76 -13.43
CA PRO A 336 15.48 13.89 -14.18
C PRO A 336 14.28 14.54 -13.47
N GLY A 337 13.42 13.76 -12.81
CA GLY A 337 12.30 14.28 -12.05
C GLY A 337 12.71 15.16 -10.86
N ILE A 338 13.81 14.79 -10.18
CA ILE A 338 14.42 15.61 -9.13
C ILE A 338 15.03 16.88 -9.72
N ALA A 339 15.79 16.77 -10.81
CA ALA A 339 16.39 17.93 -11.47
C ALA A 339 15.32 18.96 -11.88
N LEU A 340 14.19 18.49 -12.43
CA LEU A 340 13.04 19.34 -12.74
C LEU A 340 12.42 19.94 -11.47
N GLY A 341 12.23 19.15 -10.40
CA GLY A 341 11.72 19.63 -9.12
C GLY A 341 12.60 20.73 -8.53
N VAL A 342 13.92 20.59 -8.59
CA VAL A 342 14.88 21.64 -8.17
C VAL A 342 14.77 22.85 -9.07
N GLY A 343 14.69 22.69 -10.39
CA GLY A 343 14.50 23.80 -11.33
C GLY A 343 13.23 24.61 -11.04
N LEU A 344 12.13 23.93 -10.73
CA LEU A 344 10.87 24.58 -10.33
C LEU A 344 10.97 25.25 -8.96
N ALA A 345 11.71 24.66 -8.00
CA ALA A 345 11.97 25.27 -6.70
C ALA A 345 12.73 26.61 -6.88
N VAL A 346 13.78 26.60 -7.71
CA VAL A 346 14.56 27.81 -8.03
C VAL A 346 13.69 28.84 -8.76
N ALA A 347 12.91 28.44 -9.76
CA ALA A 347 12.00 29.34 -10.46
C ALA A 347 10.93 29.94 -9.53
N GLY A 348 10.45 29.15 -8.57
CA GLY A 348 9.50 29.58 -7.54
C GLY A 348 10.08 30.64 -6.61
N LEU A 349 11.36 30.52 -6.22
CA LEU A 349 12.08 31.54 -5.44
C LEU A 349 12.13 32.89 -6.15
N PHE A 350 12.35 32.92 -7.48
CA PHE A 350 12.41 34.18 -8.23
C PHE A 350 11.03 34.73 -8.61
N SER A 351 10.05 33.87 -8.85
CA SER A 351 8.74 34.28 -9.38
C SER A 351 7.70 34.57 -8.31
N GLY A 352 7.92 34.14 -7.06
CA GLY A 352 6.97 34.31 -5.94
C GLY A 352 5.65 33.54 -6.10
N ARG A 353 5.55 32.63 -7.09
CA ARG A 353 4.30 31.91 -7.40
C ARG A 353 4.20 30.64 -6.57
N ALA A 354 3.25 30.61 -5.64
CA ALA A 354 3.06 29.48 -4.71
C ALA A 354 2.86 28.11 -5.38
N TRP A 355 2.25 28.06 -6.57
CA TRP A 355 2.04 26.80 -7.29
C TRP A 355 3.34 26.16 -7.80
N LEU A 356 4.38 26.95 -8.09
CA LEU A 356 5.69 26.43 -8.49
C LEU A 356 6.36 25.69 -7.33
N ASN A 357 6.31 26.26 -6.12
CA ASN A 357 6.85 25.63 -4.92
C ASN A 357 6.09 24.34 -4.56
N GLN A 358 4.77 24.32 -4.77
CA GLN A 358 3.95 23.12 -4.59
C GLN A 358 4.29 22.03 -5.61
N ALA A 359 4.42 22.38 -6.89
CA ALA A 359 4.80 21.45 -7.95
C ALA A 359 6.23 20.90 -7.76
N ALA A 360 7.16 21.76 -7.36
CA ALA A 360 8.53 21.40 -7.01
C ALA A 360 8.58 20.39 -5.86
N LEU A 361 7.86 20.68 -4.75
CA LEU A 361 7.80 19.78 -3.60
C LEU A 361 7.22 18.42 -3.98
N LEU A 362 6.16 18.39 -4.80
CA LEU A 362 5.56 17.15 -5.27
C LEU A 362 6.52 16.31 -6.11
N LEU A 363 7.21 16.93 -7.07
CA LEU A 363 8.20 16.25 -7.91
C LEU A 363 9.36 15.71 -7.08
N LEU A 364 9.87 16.49 -6.12
CA LEU A 364 10.93 16.05 -5.22
C LEU A 364 10.48 14.87 -4.35
N LEU A 365 9.27 14.91 -3.79
CA LEU A 365 8.75 13.84 -2.93
C LEU A 365 8.48 12.55 -3.71
N ILE A 366 7.83 12.61 -4.88
CA ILE A 366 7.53 11.42 -5.68
C ILE A 366 8.82 10.73 -6.12
N ASN A 367 9.76 11.49 -6.68
CA ASN A 367 11.01 10.93 -7.18
C ASN A 367 11.96 10.53 -6.05
N GLY A 368 11.98 11.27 -4.94
CA GLY A 368 12.71 10.91 -3.73
C GLY A 368 12.21 9.62 -3.10
N PHE A 369 10.88 9.42 -3.06
CA PHE A 369 10.29 8.16 -2.62
C PHE A 369 10.73 7.00 -3.52
N ASN A 370 10.69 7.17 -4.84
CA ASN A 370 11.16 6.13 -5.78
C ASN A 370 12.65 5.79 -5.62
N LEU A 371 13.49 6.72 -5.14
CA LEU A 371 14.91 6.49 -4.87
C LEU A 371 15.20 5.80 -3.54
N LEU A 372 14.18 5.59 -2.70
CA LEU A 372 14.34 4.86 -1.44
C LEU A 372 14.89 3.46 -1.71
N PRO A 373 15.77 2.97 -0.82
CA PRO A 373 16.49 1.74 -1.03
C PRO A 373 15.63 0.50 -0.71
N VAL A 374 14.39 0.42 -1.20
CA VAL A 374 13.43 -0.64 -0.86
C VAL A 374 12.78 -1.16 -2.13
N LEU A 375 12.77 -2.47 -2.36
CA LEU A 375 12.01 -3.07 -3.46
C LEU A 375 10.50 -3.00 -3.15
N PRO A 376 9.63 -2.63 -4.11
CA PRO A 376 9.84 -2.60 -5.57
C PRO A 376 10.23 -1.23 -6.17
N LEU A 377 10.75 -0.29 -5.38
CA LEU A 377 11.10 1.05 -5.86
C LEU A 377 12.41 1.04 -6.68
N ASP A 378 12.57 2.04 -7.55
CA ASP A 378 13.73 2.18 -8.44
C ASP A 378 15.06 2.17 -7.66
N GLY A 379 15.12 2.84 -6.51
CA GLY A 379 16.29 2.85 -5.63
C GLY A 379 16.66 1.48 -5.06
N GLY A 380 15.67 0.62 -4.82
CA GLY A 380 15.88 -0.78 -4.47
C GLY A 380 16.46 -1.59 -5.63
N HIS A 381 16.00 -1.34 -6.87
CA HIS A 381 16.54 -1.96 -8.08
C HIS A 381 17.99 -1.55 -8.35
N VAL A 382 18.34 -0.27 -8.12
CA VAL A 382 19.72 0.23 -8.24
C VAL A 382 20.65 -0.47 -7.25
N LEU A 383 20.29 -0.55 -5.97
CA LEU A 383 21.11 -1.23 -4.97
C LEU A 383 21.20 -2.74 -5.23
N HIS A 384 20.10 -3.36 -5.67
CA HIS A 384 20.11 -4.78 -6.00
C HIS A 384 21.08 -5.06 -7.16
N ALA A 385 20.99 -4.29 -8.24
CA ALA A 385 21.81 -4.46 -9.43
C ALA A 385 23.30 -4.10 -9.21
N THR A 386 23.64 -3.32 -8.19
CA THR A 386 25.01 -2.84 -7.93
C THR A 386 25.70 -3.56 -6.77
N LEU A 387 25.02 -3.69 -5.63
CA LEU A 387 25.56 -4.19 -4.37
C LEU A 387 25.02 -5.59 -4.02
N PHE A 388 23.70 -5.81 -4.03
CA PHE A 388 23.12 -7.04 -3.47
C PHE A 388 23.34 -8.30 -4.32
N CYS A 389 23.48 -8.16 -5.64
CA CYS A 389 23.84 -9.31 -6.52
C CYS A 389 25.23 -9.91 -6.22
N ARG A 390 26.09 -9.22 -5.45
CA ARG A 390 27.46 -9.66 -5.15
C ARG A 390 27.54 -10.68 -4.02
N ASN A 391 26.67 -10.59 -3.01
CA ASN A 391 26.70 -11.47 -1.84
C ASN A 391 25.31 -11.55 -1.20
N ARG A 392 24.79 -12.78 -1.02
CA ARG A 392 23.49 -13.01 -0.35
C ARG A 392 23.42 -12.41 1.06
N TRP A 393 24.53 -12.40 1.80
CA TRP A 393 24.54 -11.87 3.16
C TRP A 393 24.35 -10.35 3.17
N LEU A 394 24.86 -9.66 2.15
CA LEU A 394 24.70 -8.22 2.01
C LEU A 394 23.23 -7.87 1.73
N ASP A 395 22.55 -8.62 0.86
CA ASP A 395 21.10 -8.47 0.61
C ASP A 395 20.27 -8.65 1.88
N ILE A 396 20.51 -9.73 2.64
CA ILE A 396 19.76 -10.01 3.87
C ILE A 396 20.03 -8.99 4.96
N SER A 397 21.29 -8.61 5.17
CA SER A 397 21.67 -7.61 6.19
C SER A 397 20.99 -6.28 5.91
N PHE A 398 20.96 -5.87 4.64
CA PHE A 398 20.30 -4.64 4.25
C PHE A 398 18.78 -4.70 4.45
N ARG A 399 18.13 -5.81 4.06
CA ARG A 399 16.69 -6.00 4.31
C ARG A 399 16.36 -5.96 5.80
N LEU A 400 17.22 -6.53 6.66
CA LEU A 400 17.06 -6.44 8.11
C LEU A 400 17.18 -5.01 8.62
N VAL A 401 18.16 -4.23 8.14
CA VAL A 401 18.29 -2.81 8.47
C VAL A 401 17.07 -2.01 8.00
N ALA A 402 16.56 -2.27 6.80
CA ALA A 402 15.36 -1.62 6.28
C ALA A 402 14.11 -1.96 7.12
N ILE A 403 13.94 -3.23 7.50
CA ILE A 403 12.87 -3.65 8.42
C ILE A 403 13.00 -2.93 9.76
N GLY A 404 14.21 -2.88 10.34
CA GLY A 404 14.48 -2.17 11.58
C GLY A 404 14.16 -0.68 11.49
N GLY A 405 14.59 0.00 10.43
CA GLY A 405 14.28 1.40 10.17
C GLY A 405 12.78 1.66 10.03
N LEU A 406 12.06 0.83 9.27
CA LEU A 406 10.60 0.95 9.12
C LEU A 406 9.86 0.72 10.45
N LEU A 407 10.32 -0.23 11.27
CA LEU A 407 9.78 -0.46 12.60
C LEU A 407 10.04 0.72 13.54
N LEU A 408 11.24 1.32 13.50
CA LEU A 408 11.56 2.52 14.26
C LEU A 408 10.65 3.70 13.87
N LEU A 409 10.42 3.90 12.57
CA LEU A 409 9.48 4.93 12.08
C LEU A 409 8.04 4.67 12.53
N ALA A 410 7.62 3.40 12.57
CA ALA A 410 6.31 3.01 13.09
C ALA A 410 6.18 3.27 14.60
N LEU A 411 7.20 2.92 15.39
CA LEU A 411 7.26 3.14 16.84
C LEU A 411 7.34 4.63 17.20
N ALA A 412 7.99 5.44 16.37
CA ALA A 412 8.06 6.90 16.52
C ALA A 412 6.73 7.62 16.22
N GLY A 413 5.65 6.90 15.92
CA GLY A 413 4.31 7.46 15.72
C GLY A 413 4.07 8.09 14.34
N ILE A 414 5.01 7.93 13.39
CA ILE A 414 4.94 8.56 12.05
C ILE A 414 3.86 7.91 11.17
N GLY A 415 3.47 6.66 11.45
CA GLY A 415 2.29 6.03 10.86
C GLY A 415 2.30 4.50 10.85
N LYS A 416 1.12 3.88 11.00
CA LYS A 416 0.96 2.41 11.01
C LYS A 416 1.29 1.74 9.67
N ILE A 417 1.34 2.51 8.57
CA ILE A 417 1.69 2.01 7.24
C ILE A 417 3.09 1.38 7.19
N PHE A 418 4.06 1.96 7.91
CA PHE A 418 5.45 1.47 7.95
C PHE A 418 5.54 0.10 8.62
N LEU A 419 4.68 -0.18 9.61
CA LEU A 419 4.58 -1.50 10.24
C LEU A 419 4.11 -2.57 9.24
N TYR A 420 3.08 -2.27 8.43
CA TYR A 420 2.59 -3.22 7.42
C TYR A 420 3.64 -3.51 6.35
N ILE A 421 4.38 -2.48 5.91
CA ILE A 421 5.48 -2.64 4.95
C ILE A 421 6.61 -3.48 5.57
N ALA A 422 7.00 -3.21 6.82
CA ALA A 422 8.02 -3.98 7.53
C ALA A 422 7.62 -5.47 7.66
N MET A 423 6.37 -5.76 8.02
CA MET A 423 5.86 -7.13 8.12
C MET A 423 5.87 -7.85 6.77
N ALA A 424 5.44 -7.19 5.69
CA ALA A 424 5.49 -7.76 4.35
C ALA A 424 6.93 -8.10 3.91
N LEU A 425 7.88 -7.20 4.19
CA LEU A 425 9.30 -7.39 3.87
C LEU A 425 9.92 -8.52 4.72
N ALA A 426 9.53 -8.64 5.99
CA ALA A 426 9.97 -9.70 6.89
C ALA A 426 9.48 -11.08 6.45
N ILE A 427 8.21 -11.20 6.01
CA ILE A 427 7.65 -12.46 5.49
C ILE A 427 8.42 -12.96 4.26
N GLY A 428 8.94 -12.05 3.43
CA GLY A 428 9.72 -12.40 2.24
C GLY A 428 11.17 -12.82 2.51
N LEU A 429 11.71 -12.54 3.69
CA LEU A 429 13.13 -12.71 4.02
C LEU A 429 13.62 -14.17 3.92
N PRO A 430 12.89 -15.19 4.44
CA PRO A 430 13.34 -16.58 4.35
C PRO A 430 13.42 -17.08 2.91
N ILE A 431 12.47 -16.67 2.06
CA ILE A 431 12.45 -17.05 0.64
C ILE A 431 13.62 -16.40 -0.08
N ALA A 432 13.89 -15.10 0.16
CA ALA A 432 15.02 -14.39 -0.41
C ALA A 432 16.36 -15.08 -0.04
N PHE A 433 16.55 -15.48 1.22
CA PHE A 433 17.76 -16.18 1.65
C PHE A 433 17.93 -17.53 0.96
N LYS A 434 16.86 -18.34 0.88
CA LYS A 434 16.88 -19.63 0.19
C LYS A 434 17.22 -19.48 -1.30
N MET A 435 16.61 -18.51 -1.98
CA MET A 435 16.90 -18.25 -3.40
C MET A 435 18.35 -17.76 -3.61
N GLY A 436 18.88 -16.95 -2.69
CA GLY A 436 20.30 -16.58 -2.68
C GLY A 436 21.23 -17.78 -2.54
N LYS A 437 20.90 -18.72 -1.63
CA LYS A 437 21.65 -19.99 -1.47
C LYS A 437 21.63 -20.85 -2.74
N VAL A 438 20.47 -20.99 -3.37
CA VAL A 438 20.32 -21.70 -4.66
C VAL A 438 21.19 -21.03 -5.73
N THR A 439 21.14 -19.70 -5.81
CA THR A 439 21.94 -18.93 -6.78
C THR A 439 23.44 -19.14 -6.58
N ASP A 440 23.94 -19.10 -5.34
CA ASP A 440 25.35 -19.35 -5.03
C ASP A 440 25.78 -20.77 -5.42
N ALA A 441 24.96 -21.77 -5.10
CA ALA A 441 25.24 -23.17 -5.44
C ALA A 441 25.31 -23.38 -6.97
N LEU A 442 24.38 -22.78 -7.71
CA LEU A 442 24.33 -22.88 -9.17
C LEU A 442 25.44 -22.07 -9.86
N ARG A 443 25.89 -20.96 -9.25
CA ARG A 443 27.03 -20.18 -9.75
C ARG A 443 28.33 -20.99 -9.73
N ALA A 444 28.47 -21.92 -8.78
CA ALA A 444 29.60 -22.85 -8.72
C ALA A 444 29.50 -24.02 -9.73
N ALA A 445 28.31 -24.32 -10.26
CA ALA A 445 28.04 -25.51 -11.06
C ALA A 445 28.37 -25.39 -12.56
N ALA A 446 29.03 -24.32 -13.02
CA ALA A 446 29.43 -24.08 -14.41
C ALA A 446 28.31 -24.36 -15.46
N LEU A 447 27.13 -23.76 -15.25
CA LEU A 447 25.99 -23.91 -16.16
C LEU A 447 26.24 -23.22 -17.51
N PRO A 448 25.73 -23.78 -18.62
CA PRO A 448 25.93 -23.20 -19.94
C PRO A 448 25.27 -21.81 -20.03
N PRO A 449 26.01 -20.78 -20.50
CA PRO A 449 25.47 -19.44 -20.63
C PRO A 449 24.40 -19.38 -21.73
N PRO A 450 23.45 -18.43 -21.66
CA PRO A 450 22.53 -18.20 -22.76
C PRO A 450 23.29 -17.83 -24.05
N MET A 451 22.86 -18.37 -25.19
CA MET A 451 23.47 -18.07 -26.49
C MET A 451 23.35 -16.57 -26.83
N PRO A 452 24.39 -15.93 -27.40
CA PRO A 452 24.32 -14.52 -27.81
C PRO A 452 23.13 -14.26 -28.74
N GLY A 453 22.26 -13.29 -28.39
CA GLY A 453 21.08 -12.94 -29.17
C GLY A 453 19.82 -13.80 -28.91
N GLN A 454 19.87 -14.77 -28.00
CA GLN A 454 18.69 -15.52 -27.55
C GLN A 454 18.35 -15.19 -26.08
N ASP A 455 17.24 -14.49 -25.86
CA ASP A 455 16.69 -14.19 -24.52
C ASP A 455 15.91 -15.39 -23.94
N ARG A 456 16.43 -16.62 -24.05
CA ARG A 456 15.79 -17.83 -23.52
C ARG A 456 16.73 -18.62 -22.63
N ILE A 457 16.16 -19.24 -21.60
CA ILE A 457 16.89 -20.11 -20.68
C ILE A 457 17.17 -21.44 -21.42
N PRO A 458 18.44 -21.88 -21.57
CA PRO A 458 18.75 -23.19 -22.11
C PRO A 458 18.08 -24.31 -21.29
N LEU A 459 17.59 -25.36 -21.94
CA LEU A 459 16.81 -26.43 -21.30
C LEU A 459 17.55 -27.08 -20.12
N ALA A 460 18.83 -27.40 -20.29
CA ALA A 460 19.67 -27.97 -19.24
C ALA A 460 19.80 -27.02 -18.02
N THR A 461 19.98 -25.72 -18.28
CA THR A 461 20.04 -24.68 -17.24
C THR A 461 18.69 -24.53 -16.53
N ALA A 462 17.59 -24.59 -17.28
CA ALA A 462 16.24 -24.52 -16.72
C ALA A 462 15.95 -25.70 -15.78
N GLN A 463 16.34 -26.93 -16.15
CA GLN A 463 16.17 -28.11 -15.30
C GLN A 463 16.97 -28.02 -14.01
N ALA A 464 18.25 -27.63 -14.10
CA ALA A 464 19.10 -27.46 -12.93
C ALA A 464 18.55 -26.41 -11.96
N ILE A 465 18.09 -25.27 -12.48
CA ILE A 465 17.47 -24.22 -11.67
C ILE A 465 16.16 -24.69 -11.04
N ILE A 466 15.26 -25.30 -11.81
CA ILE A 466 13.96 -25.74 -11.30
C ILE A 466 14.15 -26.82 -10.21
N GLY A 467 15.03 -27.79 -10.43
CA GLY A 467 15.33 -28.84 -9.44
C GLY A 467 15.84 -28.23 -8.14
N ALA A 468 16.81 -27.31 -8.22
CA ALA A 468 17.37 -26.64 -7.04
C ALA A 468 16.34 -25.74 -6.31
N VAL A 469 15.49 -25.02 -7.06
CA VAL A 469 14.41 -24.21 -6.48
C VAL A 469 13.38 -25.12 -5.80
N LYS A 470 12.97 -26.23 -6.43
CA LYS A 470 11.98 -27.16 -5.88
C LYS A 470 12.47 -27.83 -4.60
N ALA A 471 13.76 -28.14 -4.50
CA ALA A 471 14.36 -28.74 -3.30
C ALA A 471 14.30 -27.83 -2.06
N GLU A 472 14.43 -26.51 -2.24
CA GLU A 472 14.43 -25.53 -1.13
C GLU A 472 13.03 -24.98 -0.80
N MET A 473 12.09 -25.09 -1.74
CA MET A 473 10.72 -24.61 -1.60
C MET A 473 9.81 -25.64 -0.90
N PRO A 474 8.73 -25.20 -0.22
CA PRO A 474 7.76 -26.12 0.36
C PRO A 474 7.15 -27.06 -0.68
N ALA A 475 6.95 -28.34 -0.32
CA ALA A 475 6.41 -29.38 -1.23
C ALA A 475 5.02 -29.05 -1.84
N LYS A 476 4.30 -28.06 -1.29
CA LYS A 476 2.98 -27.60 -1.77
C LYS A 476 3.04 -26.35 -2.66
N THR A 477 4.23 -25.95 -3.11
CA THR A 477 4.40 -24.77 -3.98
C THR A 477 3.85 -25.06 -5.39
N ASN A 478 3.13 -24.11 -5.98
CA ASN A 478 2.56 -24.28 -7.32
C ASN A 478 3.61 -24.09 -8.43
N ASN A 479 3.32 -24.63 -9.62
CA ASN A 479 4.26 -24.64 -10.75
C ASN A 479 4.61 -23.22 -11.21
N LYS A 480 3.65 -22.30 -11.19
CA LYS A 480 3.86 -20.90 -11.56
C LYS A 480 4.83 -20.17 -10.64
N THR A 481 4.75 -20.39 -9.33
CA THR A 481 5.66 -19.78 -8.36
C THR A 481 7.04 -20.40 -8.48
N LEU A 482 7.14 -21.71 -8.70
CA LEU A 482 8.42 -22.36 -8.99
C LEU A 482 9.06 -21.79 -10.25
N ALA A 483 8.29 -21.62 -11.34
CA ALA A 483 8.78 -21.02 -12.59
C ALA A 483 9.19 -19.54 -12.42
N LEU A 484 8.42 -18.73 -11.68
CA LEU A 484 8.78 -17.34 -11.36
C LEU A 484 10.08 -17.26 -10.56
N GLN A 485 10.27 -18.13 -9.56
CA GLN A 485 11.50 -18.16 -8.78
C GLN A 485 12.69 -18.67 -9.61
N ALA A 486 12.48 -19.67 -10.46
CA ALA A 486 13.50 -20.14 -11.40
C ALA A 486 13.96 -19.02 -12.35
N LEU A 487 13.02 -18.21 -12.85
CA LEU A 487 13.33 -17.04 -13.67
C LEU A 487 14.15 -15.99 -12.90
N ASN A 488 13.76 -15.67 -11.67
CA ASN A 488 14.51 -14.74 -10.82
C ASN A 488 15.94 -15.23 -10.52
N VAL A 489 16.12 -16.53 -10.27
CA VAL A 489 17.44 -17.15 -10.07
C VAL A 489 18.27 -17.03 -11.35
N PHE A 490 17.70 -17.34 -12.52
CA PHE A 490 18.38 -17.17 -13.81
C PHE A 490 18.82 -15.73 -14.06
N GLU A 491 17.95 -14.75 -13.77
CA GLU A 491 18.30 -13.34 -13.88
C GLU A 491 19.47 -12.96 -12.96
N THR A 492 19.49 -13.49 -11.74
CA THR A 492 20.52 -13.19 -10.74
C THR A 492 21.84 -13.89 -11.10
N LEU A 493 21.80 -15.06 -11.74
CA LEU A 493 22.98 -15.74 -12.28
C LEU A 493 23.62 -14.95 -13.43
N ASN A 494 22.82 -14.36 -14.33
CA ASN A 494 23.32 -13.59 -15.48
C ASN A 494 23.58 -12.10 -15.18
N ALA A 495 23.11 -11.59 -14.04
CA ALA A 495 23.37 -10.23 -13.61
C ALA A 495 24.84 -10.07 -13.20
N HIS A 496 25.68 -9.62 -14.14
CA HIS A 496 27.06 -9.26 -13.86
C HIS A 496 27.06 -7.96 -13.02
N PRO A 497 27.62 -7.97 -11.79
CA PRO A 497 27.71 -6.76 -11.00
C PRO A 497 28.60 -5.74 -11.73
N PRO A 498 28.27 -4.44 -11.70
CA PRO A 498 29.14 -3.40 -12.24
C PRO A 498 30.54 -3.49 -11.63
N GLY A 499 31.56 -3.04 -12.36
CA GLY A 499 32.88 -2.80 -11.78
C GLY A 499 32.81 -1.85 -10.57
N VAL A 500 33.84 -1.84 -9.73
CA VAL A 500 33.87 -1.04 -8.48
C VAL A 500 33.62 0.44 -8.75
N LEU A 501 34.24 1.01 -9.80
CA LEU A 501 34.06 2.42 -10.19
C LEU A 501 32.63 2.72 -10.66
N ALA A 502 32.05 1.84 -11.49
CA ALA A 502 30.67 2.00 -11.95
C ALA A 502 29.67 1.88 -10.78
N THR A 503 29.96 1.00 -9.82
CA THR A 503 29.17 0.86 -8.58
C THR A 503 29.24 2.14 -7.76
N LEU A 504 30.44 2.67 -7.51
CA LEU A 504 30.64 3.91 -6.77
C LEU A 504 29.91 5.08 -7.45
N GLY A 505 30.03 5.22 -8.77
CA GLY A 505 29.36 6.26 -9.53
C GLY A 505 27.83 6.19 -9.42
N LEU A 506 27.23 5.00 -9.56
CA LEU A 506 25.79 4.82 -9.42
C LEU A 506 25.29 5.12 -7.99
N LEU A 507 26.05 4.73 -6.97
CA LEU A 507 25.73 5.03 -5.57
C LEU A 507 25.85 6.53 -5.26
N ILE A 508 26.85 7.21 -5.82
CA ILE A 508 26.99 8.67 -5.69
C ILE A 508 25.80 9.37 -6.33
N VAL A 509 25.35 8.94 -7.51
CA VAL A 509 24.17 9.52 -8.17
C VAL A 509 22.91 9.30 -7.33
N GLN A 510 22.68 8.09 -6.83
CA GLN A 510 21.52 7.79 -5.97
C GLN A 510 21.57 8.59 -4.66
N GLY A 511 22.68 8.52 -3.93
CA GLY A 511 22.86 9.21 -2.66
C GLY A 511 22.80 10.73 -2.79
N GLY A 512 23.45 11.29 -3.81
CA GLY A 512 23.39 12.71 -4.13
C GLY A 512 21.98 13.19 -4.47
N SER A 513 21.21 12.37 -5.19
CA SER A 513 19.79 12.69 -5.51
C SER A 513 18.91 12.69 -4.25
N ILE A 514 19.09 11.72 -3.36
CA ILE A 514 18.37 11.67 -2.07
C ILE A 514 18.72 12.88 -1.21
N LEU A 515 20.01 13.23 -1.11
CA LEU A 515 20.47 14.40 -0.39
C LEU A 515 19.86 15.69 -0.95
N LEU A 516 19.84 15.82 -2.28
CA LEU A 516 19.26 16.97 -2.96
C LEU A 516 17.76 17.12 -2.68
N VAL A 517 17.00 16.01 -2.71
CA VAL A 517 15.59 16.01 -2.31
C VAL A 517 15.41 16.45 -0.86
N ALA A 518 16.22 15.92 0.06
CA ALA A 518 16.12 16.26 1.48
C ALA A 518 16.40 17.76 1.71
N VAL A 519 17.47 18.30 1.12
CA VAL A 519 17.85 19.70 1.25
C VAL A 519 16.81 20.62 0.60
N CYS A 520 16.45 20.40 -0.67
CA CYS A 520 15.49 21.25 -1.37
C CYS A 520 14.08 21.13 -0.78
N GLY A 521 13.65 19.93 -0.39
CA GLY A 521 12.38 19.70 0.28
C GLY A 521 12.29 20.43 1.63
N PHE A 522 13.36 20.35 2.42
CA PHE A 522 13.46 21.09 3.68
C PHE A 522 13.38 22.61 3.47
N LEU A 523 14.11 23.15 2.48
CA LEU A 523 14.06 24.58 2.13
C LEU A 523 12.67 25.02 1.68
N LEU A 524 11.96 24.23 0.88
CA LEU A 524 10.59 24.55 0.44
C LEU A 524 9.57 24.50 1.58
N VAL A 525 9.73 23.58 2.54
CA VAL A 525 8.87 23.53 3.73
C VAL A 525 9.12 24.75 4.63
N LEU A 526 10.38 25.17 4.78
CA LEU A 526 10.74 26.39 5.50
C LEU A 526 10.17 27.65 4.85
N ASP A 527 10.13 27.72 3.52
CA ASP A 527 9.51 28.83 2.79
C ASP A 527 7.99 28.87 3.00
N LYS A 528 7.31 27.71 2.94
CA LYS A 528 5.86 27.59 3.10
C LYS A 528 5.35 28.07 4.47
N HIS A 529 6.16 27.93 5.52
CA HIS A 529 5.83 28.41 6.88
C HIS A 529 6.24 29.87 7.14
N GLY A 530 6.61 30.63 6.08
CA GLY A 530 6.54 32.09 6.09
C GLY A 530 7.75 32.82 6.67
N GLY A 531 8.99 32.45 6.33
CA GLY A 531 10.11 33.33 6.64
C GLY A 531 11.54 32.80 6.54
N GLY A 532 11.76 31.59 6.02
CA GLY A 532 13.11 31.03 5.88
C GLY A 532 13.80 30.70 7.21
N LEU A 533 15.10 30.36 7.14
CA LEU A 533 15.89 29.80 8.24
C LEU A 533 15.91 30.67 9.52
N ARG A 534 15.94 32.01 9.37
CA ARG A 534 15.97 32.95 10.51
C ARG A 534 14.67 32.93 11.31
N HIS A 535 13.51 32.87 10.64
CA HIS A 535 12.22 32.84 11.32
C HIS A 535 11.95 31.48 11.98
N PHE A 536 12.39 30.36 11.38
CA PHE A 536 12.32 29.05 12.03
C PHE A 536 13.20 28.96 13.28
N ALA A 537 14.46 29.43 13.21
CA ALA A 537 15.31 29.51 14.40
C ALA A 537 14.66 30.37 15.48
N SER A 538 14.04 31.50 15.12
CA SER A 538 13.30 32.33 16.06
C SER A 538 12.02 31.65 16.61
N ALA A 539 11.33 30.82 15.82
CA ALA A 539 10.14 30.09 16.24
C ALA A 539 10.47 28.93 17.19
N VAL A 540 11.58 28.22 16.94
CA VAL A 540 12.12 27.20 17.84
C VAL A 540 12.57 27.82 19.16
N ILE A 541 13.22 29.00 19.12
CA ILE A 541 13.59 29.76 20.32
C ILE A 541 12.35 30.29 21.09
N ARG A 542 11.23 30.52 20.39
CA ARG A 542 9.97 31.05 20.96
C ARG A 542 8.96 29.97 21.37
N GLN A 543 9.35 28.70 21.46
CA GLN A 543 8.45 27.69 22.03
C GLN A 543 8.05 28.07 23.47
N PRO A 544 6.77 27.93 23.83
CA PRO A 544 6.31 28.27 25.18
C PRO A 544 7.01 27.37 26.19
N GLN A 545 7.72 27.98 27.14
CA GLN A 545 8.44 27.25 28.19
C GLN A 545 7.55 26.91 29.39
N HIS A 546 6.45 27.64 29.55
CA HIS A 546 5.54 27.53 30.68
C HIS A 546 4.09 27.46 30.18
N GLU A 547 3.31 26.55 30.76
CA GLU A 547 1.90 26.39 30.45
C GLU A 547 1.05 27.23 31.42
N VAL A 548 0.04 27.94 30.90
CA VAL A 548 -0.87 28.75 31.71
C VAL A 548 -2.30 28.34 31.41
N ALA A 549 -2.97 27.73 32.39
CA ALA A 549 -4.40 27.42 32.26
C ALA A 549 -5.24 28.70 32.38
N CYS A 550 -6.24 28.87 31.51
CA CYS A 550 -7.18 29.98 31.60
C CYS A 550 -7.89 29.97 32.97
N GLY A 551 -7.93 31.12 33.66
CA GLY A 551 -8.57 31.23 34.98
C GLY A 551 -7.72 30.79 36.17
N SER A 552 -6.48 30.34 35.96
CA SER A 552 -5.55 29.92 37.04
C SER A 552 -4.87 31.06 37.79
N PHE A 553 -5.21 32.31 37.47
CA PHE A 553 -4.61 33.50 38.06
C PHE A 553 -5.08 33.68 39.51
N VAL A 554 -4.14 33.72 40.45
CA VAL A 554 -4.42 33.98 41.87
C VAL A 554 -3.75 35.29 42.26
N ARG A 555 -4.48 36.16 42.96
CA ARG A 555 -3.95 37.44 43.45
C ARG A 555 -4.25 37.63 44.92
N TRP A 556 -3.23 38.02 45.66
CA TRP A 556 -3.33 38.56 47.01
C TRP A 556 -3.00 40.06 46.97
N SER A 557 -3.71 40.83 47.78
CA SER A 557 -3.52 42.28 47.89
C SER A 557 -3.65 42.66 49.36
N GLY A 558 -2.67 43.39 49.89
CA GLY A 558 -2.80 43.99 51.21
C GLY A 558 -3.78 45.17 51.21
N ASP A 559 -4.26 45.54 52.39
CA ASP A 559 -5.32 46.54 52.57
C ASP A 559 -4.95 47.94 52.05
N ALA A 560 -3.66 48.30 52.07
CA ALA A 560 -3.16 49.58 51.59
C ALA A 560 -2.64 49.53 50.14
N ALA A 561 -2.67 48.36 49.49
CA ALA A 561 -2.08 48.17 48.17
C ALA A 561 -2.84 48.86 47.03
N GLY A 562 -4.09 49.29 47.23
CA GLY A 562 -4.88 50.03 46.24
C GLY A 562 -4.57 51.53 46.17
N VAL A 563 -3.98 52.11 47.22
CA VAL A 563 -3.89 53.57 47.42
C VAL A 563 -2.70 54.22 46.67
N MET A 564 -1.73 53.42 46.20
CA MET A 564 -0.46 53.94 45.68
C MET A 564 -0.34 53.95 44.13
N VAL A 565 0.17 55.08 43.61
CA VAL A 565 0.21 55.43 42.16
C VAL A 565 1.44 54.90 41.43
N ARG A 566 2.60 54.74 42.10
CA ARG A 566 3.86 54.25 41.47
C ARG A 566 4.36 52.98 42.14
N ARG A 567 4.68 51.95 41.36
CA ARG A 567 5.03 50.61 41.87
C ARG A 567 6.22 49.98 41.15
N ASN A 568 7.05 49.29 41.91
CA ASN A 568 8.08 48.38 41.39
C ASN A 568 7.54 46.95 41.41
N THR A 569 7.83 46.15 40.39
CA THR A 569 7.39 44.74 40.32
C THR A 569 8.59 43.82 40.26
N ILE A 570 8.71 42.92 41.22
CA ILE A 570 9.69 41.82 41.19
C ILE A 570 8.99 40.63 40.56
N VAL A 571 9.56 40.08 39.50
CA VAL A 571 9.05 38.91 38.79
C VAL A 571 10.01 37.76 39.04
N THR A 572 9.48 36.65 39.55
CA THR A 572 10.25 35.40 39.71
C THR A 572 9.51 34.25 39.04
N THR A 573 10.22 33.39 38.33
CA THR A 573 9.62 32.26 37.60
C THR A 573 10.22 30.95 38.11
N PHE A 574 9.36 29.98 38.38
CA PHE A 574 9.76 28.67 38.90
C PHE A 574 9.79 27.63 37.78
N SER A 575 10.57 26.57 37.98
CA SER A 575 10.62 25.45 37.03
C SER A 575 9.36 24.57 37.08
N ARG A 576 8.60 24.62 38.19
CA ARG A 576 7.39 23.81 38.42
C ARG A 576 6.29 24.62 39.10
N HIS A 577 5.06 24.52 38.59
CA HIS A 577 3.87 25.17 39.15
C HIS A 577 3.67 24.93 40.66
N ALA A 578 3.91 23.69 41.11
CA ALA A 578 3.74 23.32 42.51
C ALA A 578 4.71 24.06 43.46
N GLU A 579 5.88 24.49 42.96
CA GLU A 579 6.84 25.29 43.72
C GLU A 579 6.39 26.75 43.78
N ALA A 580 5.95 27.31 42.64
CA ALA A 580 5.38 28.65 42.57
C ALA A 580 4.16 28.81 43.49
N LYS A 581 3.27 27.82 43.52
CA LYS A 581 2.08 27.82 44.40
C LYS A 581 2.46 27.79 45.87
N ARG A 582 3.41 26.92 46.26
CA ARG A 582 3.92 26.86 47.64
C ARG A 582 4.57 28.18 48.07
N ALA A 583 5.35 28.80 47.18
CA ALA A 583 5.95 30.10 47.42
C ALA A 583 4.88 31.20 47.57
N PHE A 584 3.86 31.22 46.70
CA PHE A 584 2.73 32.15 46.83
C PHE A 584 2.08 32.05 48.22
N ASP A 585 1.66 30.85 48.62
CA ASP A 585 0.95 30.64 49.87
C ASP A 585 1.81 31.01 51.10
N GLY A 586 3.11 30.71 51.07
CA GLY A 586 4.03 31.07 52.15
C GLY A 586 4.35 32.58 52.24
N LEU A 587 4.31 33.30 51.12
CA LEU A 587 4.67 34.72 51.07
C LEU A 587 3.52 35.63 51.51
N THR A 588 2.27 35.30 51.17
CA THR A 588 1.10 36.17 51.42
C THR A 588 0.96 36.62 52.87
N ASN A 589 1.33 35.80 53.85
CA ASN A 589 1.25 36.14 55.28
C ASN A 589 2.36 37.07 55.78
N ARG A 590 3.41 37.28 54.98
CA ARG A 590 4.62 38.03 55.38
C ARG A 590 4.77 39.35 54.63
N LEU A 591 3.98 39.56 53.58
CA LEU A 591 4.07 40.74 52.73
C LEU A 591 3.45 41.98 53.41
N PRO A 592 3.99 43.18 53.16
CA PRO A 592 3.47 44.40 53.78
C PRO A 592 2.08 44.75 53.23
N ALA A 593 1.28 45.49 54.01
CA ALA A 593 -0.08 45.87 53.64
C ALA A 593 -0.16 46.70 52.33
N ALA A 594 0.93 47.36 51.92
CA ALA A 594 1.01 48.12 50.68
C ALA A 594 1.41 47.27 49.45
N ALA A 595 1.66 45.97 49.61
CA ALA A 595 2.08 45.08 48.54
C ALA A 595 0.91 44.31 47.90
N SER A 596 1.12 43.85 46.67
CA SER A 596 0.27 42.82 46.06
C SER A 596 1.11 41.74 45.42
N LEU A 597 0.69 40.48 45.55
CA LEU A 597 1.35 39.32 44.95
C LEU A 597 0.39 38.64 44.00
N SER A 598 0.84 38.34 42.78
CA SER A 598 0.06 37.57 41.81
C SER A 598 0.81 36.32 41.37
N LEU A 599 0.13 35.19 41.30
CA LEU A 599 0.61 33.94 40.70
C LEU A 599 0.00 33.81 39.30
N ILE A 600 0.86 33.72 38.29
CA ILE A 600 0.49 33.58 36.88
C ILE A 600 1.29 32.41 36.29
N GLY A 601 0.63 31.27 36.06
CA GLY A 601 1.32 30.05 35.63
C GLY A 601 2.38 29.65 36.67
N ASP A 602 3.65 29.67 36.26
CA ASP A 602 4.80 29.36 37.11
C ASP A 602 5.50 30.61 37.68
N SER A 603 4.96 31.81 37.43
CA SER A 603 5.59 33.08 37.82
C SER A 603 4.86 33.78 38.96
N LEU A 604 5.62 34.32 39.91
CA LEU A 604 5.14 35.26 40.93
C LEU A 604 5.51 36.70 40.56
N LEU A 605 4.53 37.58 40.64
CA LEU A 605 4.68 39.01 40.42
C LEU A 605 4.41 39.72 41.75
N LEU A 606 5.47 40.09 42.44
CA LEU A 606 5.40 40.87 43.68
C LEU A 606 5.50 42.36 43.37
N THR A 607 4.43 43.09 43.64
CA THR A 607 4.35 44.53 43.45
C THR A 607 4.52 45.26 44.78
N LEU A 608 5.43 46.23 44.83
CA LEU A 608 5.78 47.03 46.00
C LEU A 608 5.73 48.54 45.68
N PRO A 609 5.57 49.42 46.69
CA PRO A 609 5.69 50.86 46.51
C PRO A 609 7.03 51.25 45.88
N ALA A 610 7.00 52.15 44.88
CA ALA A 610 8.21 52.52 44.15
C ALA A 610 9.24 53.29 44.99
N ASN A 611 8.82 53.88 46.11
CA ASN A 611 9.65 54.66 47.03
C ASN A 611 10.26 53.83 48.18
N ASP A 612 10.00 52.52 48.24
CA ASP A 612 10.50 51.63 49.28
C ASP A 612 11.57 50.66 48.72
N ASP A 613 12.75 51.21 48.43
CA ASP A 613 13.88 50.45 47.88
C ASP A 613 14.41 49.40 48.88
N ALA A 614 14.32 49.67 50.18
CA ALA A 614 14.75 48.74 51.23
C ALA A 614 13.85 47.49 51.25
N ALA A 615 12.52 47.65 51.15
CA ALA A 615 11.62 46.51 51.01
C ALA A 615 11.85 45.76 49.70
N ARG A 616 12.07 46.48 48.59
CA ARG A 616 12.37 45.87 47.29
C ARG A 616 13.61 44.99 47.36
N GLU A 617 14.72 45.47 47.92
CA GLU A 617 15.96 44.70 48.05
C GLU A 617 15.79 43.49 48.97
N ARG A 618 15.10 43.67 50.09
CA ARG A 618 14.79 42.56 51.00
C ARG A 618 14.01 41.44 50.29
N TRP A 619 12.94 41.80 49.59
CA TRP A 619 12.10 40.82 48.90
C TRP A 619 12.73 40.25 47.64
N PHE A 620 13.61 41.02 46.98
CA PHE A 620 14.45 40.50 45.90
C PHE A 620 15.31 39.35 46.41
N ASN A 621 16.03 39.56 47.53
CA ASN A 621 16.90 38.54 48.12
C ASN A 621 16.10 37.30 48.58
N GLU A 622 14.93 37.52 49.20
CA GLU A 622 14.05 36.42 49.61
C GLU A 622 13.59 35.58 48.41
N LEU A 623 13.12 36.22 47.33
CA LEU A 623 12.65 35.53 46.13
C LEU A 623 13.80 34.89 45.34
N GLN A 624 15.00 35.47 45.37
CA GLN A 624 16.20 34.92 44.74
C GLN A 624 16.63 33.59 45.39
N ASN A 625 16.39 33.42 46.70
CA ASN A 625 16.62 32.15 47.39
C ASN A 625 15.62 31.05 46.96
N LEU A 626 14.46 31.44 46.42
CA LEU A 626 13.42 30.52 45.97
C LEU A 626 13.56 30.15 44.48
N SER A 627 14.03 31.08 43.64
CA SER A 627 14.35 30.82 42.23
C SER A 627 15.43 31.77 41.70
N THR A 628 16.31 31.24 40.86
CA THR A 628 17.37 32.00 40.18
C THR A 628 16.85 32.79 38.97
N ASN A 629 15.65 32.50 38.48
CA ASN A 629 15.02 33.21 37.36
C ASN A 629 14.18 34.38 37.89
N LEU A 630 14.84 35.50 38.17
CA LEU A 630 14.25 36.66 38.82
C LEU A 630 14.74 37.99 38.19
N PHE A 631 13.83 38.95 38.02
CA PHE A 631 14.17 40.31 37.61
C PHE A 631 13.23 41.37 38.23
N VAL A 632 13.65 42.64 38.17
CA VAL A 632 12.88 43.78 38.69
C VAL A 632 12.46 44.71 37.56
N VAL A 633 11.18 45.06 37.58
CA VAL A 633 10.57 46.06 36.70
C VAL A 633 10.41 47.36 37.48
N LEU A 634 11.16 48.37 37.06
CA LEU A 634 11.08 49.73 37.59
C LEU A 634 9.92 50.49 36.90
N THR A 635 9.37 51.49 37.60
CA THR A 635 8.19 52.27 37.17
C THR A 635 8.24 52.89 35.77
N ASN A 636 9.42 53.01 35.16
CA ASN A 636 9.64 53.63 33.85
C ASN A 636 10.02 52.65 32.74
N ARG A 637 9.96 51.33 32.96
CA ARG A 637 10.29 50.33 31.93
C ARG A 637 9.13 49.40 31.64
N SER A 638 8.85 49.18 30.36
CA SER A 638 7.93 48.14 29.90
C SER A 638 8.62 46.78 29.85
N VAL A 639 7.91 45.73 30.25
CA VAL A 639 8.35 44.35 30.05
C VAL A 639 7.48 43.72 28.99
N GLY A 640 8.11 43.19 27.94
CA GLY A 640 7.43 42.40 26.93
C GLY A 640 7.24 40.97 27.44
N PHE A 641 6.03 40.45 27.26
CA PHE A 641 5.74 39.02 27.42
C PHE A 641 5.21 38.48 26.09
N SER A 642 5.53 37.22 25.80
CA SER A 642 5.02 36.52 24.62
C SER A 642 4.10 35.41 25.10
N VAL A 643 2.90 35.35 24.55
CA VAL A 643 1.91 34.31 24.85
C VAL A 643 1.58 33.57 23.56
N MET A 644 1.54 32.24 23.64
CA MET A 644 1.13 31.39 22.52
C MET A 644 -0.20 30.72 22.88
N PHE A 645 -1.17 30.80 21.96
CA PHE A 645 -2.49 30.20 22.14
C PHE A 645 -2.71 29.10 21.10
N ILE A 646 -3.36 28.01 21.52
CA ILE A 646 -3.84 26.97 20.60
C ILE A 646 -5.31 27.25 20.30
N ALA A 647 -5.62 27.54 19.04
CA ALA A 647 -7.00 27.76 18.62
C ALA A 647 -7.73 26.41 18.44
N PRO A 648 -9.05 26.34 18.68
CA PRO A 648 -9.83 25.11 18.49
C PRO A 648 -9.87 24.60 17.03
N ASN A 649 -9.74 25.50 16.05
CA ASN A 649 -9.69 25.20 14.63
C ASN A 649 -9.04 26.35 13.84
N ASP A 650 -8.70 26.09 12.58
CA ASP A 650 -8.01 27.04 11.70
C ASP A 650 -8.78 28.34 11.49
N ASN A 651 -10.11 28.27 11.32
CA ASN A 651 -10.94 29.48 11.15
C ASN A 651 -10.87 30.38 12.38
N THR A 652 -10.93 29.81 13.58
CA THR A 652 -10.78 30.54 14.83
C THR A 652 -9.38 31.13 14.94
N ALA A 653 -8.34 30.39 14.53
CA ALA A 653 -6.96 30.87 14.54
C ALA A 653 -6.79 32.11 13.65
N THR A 654 -7.22 32.03 12.38
CA THR A 654 -7.12 33.13 11.42
C THR A 654 -7.91 34.36 11.88
N ASN A 655 -9.13 34.17 12.39
CA ASN A 655 -9.95 35.29 12.86
C ASN A 655 -9.34 35.98 14.09
N LEU A 656 -8.81 35.21 15.05
CA LEU A 656 -8.12 35.76 16.22
C LEU A 656 -6.85 36.49 15.82
N GLU A 657 -6.05 35.92 14.91
CA GLU A 657 -4.82 36.55 14.43
C GLU A 657 -5.12 37.91 13.79
N LEU A 658 -6.12 37.98 12.91
CA LEU A 658 -6.55 39.23 12.29
C LEU A 658 -6.98 40.27 13.33
N GLU A 659 -7.82 39.87 14.28
CA GLU A 659 -8.36 40.78 15.28
C GLU A 659 -7.30 41.29 16.27
N LEU A 660 -6.36 40.44 16.68
CA LEU A 660 -5.25 40.82 17.55
C LEU A 660 -4.22 41.67 16.80
N ARG A 661 -3.92 41.36 15.54
CA ARG A 661 -3.01 42.16 14.70
C ARG A 661 -3.55 43.56 14.46
N ASP A 662 -4.85 43.66 14.13
CA ASP A 662 -5.55 44.95 13.95
C ASP A 662 -5.49 45.83 15.19
N TYR A 663 -5.33 45.26 16.39
CA TYR A 663 -5.19 46.02 17.64
C TYR A 663 -3.73 46.31 18.00
N PHE A 664 -2.89 45.29 18.18
CA PHE A 664 -1.55 45.46 18.76
C PHE A 664 -0.60 46.30 17.92
N GLN A 665 -0.77 46.35 16.59
CA GLN A 665 0.04 47.21 15.74
C GLN A 665 -0.23 48.71 15.92
N VAL A 666 -1.41 49.06 16.45
CA VAL A 666 -1.86 50.45 16.58
C VAL A 666 -2.20 50.84 18.02
N ALA A 667 -2.06 49.92 18.96
CA ALA A 667 -2.38 50.14 20.37
C ALA A 667 -1.58 51.27 21.02
N GLY A 668 -0.43 51.65 20.44
CA GLY A 668 0.37 52.79 20.88
C GLY A 668 0.08 54.12 20.18
N LEU A 669 -0.79 54.16 19.17
CA LEU A 669 -1.07 55.34 18.34
C LEU A 669 -2.30 56.12 18.78
N ALA A 670 -3.29 55.46 19.39
CA ALA A 670 -4.53 56.06 19.87
C ALA A 670 -5.17 55.22 20.98
N GLU A 671 -6.06 55.81 21.79
CA GLU A 671 -6.89 55.10 22.77
C GLU A 671 -7.98 54.25 22.09
N LEU A 672 -7.56 53.20 21.39
CA LEU A 672 -8.44 52.28 20.69
C LEU A 672 -8.98 51.23 21.68
N VAL A 673 -10.28 50.98 21.64
CA VAL A 673 -10.92 49.97 22.49
C VAL A 673 -10.38 48.57 22.12
N PRO A 674 -9.85 47.78 23.07
CA PRO A 674 -9.31 46.45 22.79
C PRO A 674 -10.41 45.42 22.46
N PRO A 675 -10.07 44.31 21.78
CA PRO A 675 -11.04 43.28 21.42
C PRO A 675 -11.62 42.50 22.61
N TRP A 676 -10.94 42.54 23.76
CA TRP A 676 -11.41 41.95 25.01
C TRP A 676 -12.13 42.94 25.93
N ALA A 677 -12.36 44.19 25.52
CA ALA A 677 -13.07 45.18 26.34
C ALA A 677 -14.52 44.74 26.61
N PRO A 678 -15.11 45.08 27.77
CA PRO A 678 -16.54 44.83 28.01
C PRO A 678 -17.45 45.39 26.90
N MET A 679 -17.09 46.56 26.36
CA MET A 679 -17.79 47.23 25.25
C MET A 679 -17.72 46.43 23.94
N ALA A 680 -16.79 45.48 23.80
CA ALA A 680 -16.67 44.62 22.63
C ALA A 680 -17.83 43.63 22.47
N ARG A 681 -18.65 43.47 23.51
CA ARG A 681 -19.84 42.60 23.49
C ARG A 681 -21.09 43.33 22.97
N ASN A 682 -21.01 44.63 22.71
CA ASN A 682 -22.16 45.44 22.31
C ASN A 682 -22.29 45.55 20.78
N MET A 683 -23.51 45.70 20.26
CA MET A 683 -23.78 45.80 18.81
C MET A 683 -23.05 46.96 18.09
N GLY A 684 -22.61 48.01 18.81
CA GLY A 684 -21.83 49.12 18.25
C GLY A 684 -20.36 48.81 17.95
N PHE A 685 -19.87 47.62 18.30
CA PHE A 685 -18.43 47.29 18.26
C PHE A 685 -17.83 47.17 16.85
N GLU A 686 -18.64 46.94 15.82
CA GLU A 686 -18.12 46.89 14.43
C GLU A 686 -17.54 48.22 13.96
N SER A 687 -18.05 49.35 14.45
CA SER A 687 -17.48 50.67 14.16
C SER A 687 -16.06 50.80 14.72
N THR A 688 -15.84 50.30 15.94
CA THR A 688 -14.53 50.20 16.59
C THR A 688 -13.58 49.26 15.84
N ARG A 689 -14.07 48.09 15.41
CA ARG A 689 -13.28 47.14 14.61
C ARG A 689 -12.82 47.76 13.29
N ARG A 690 -13.70 48.50 12.63
CA ARG A 690 -13.37 49.28 11.43
C ARG A 690 -12.32 50.35 11.72
N ALA A 691 -12.45 51.10 12.80
CA ALA A 691 -11.49 52.12 13.20
C ALA A 691 -10.07 51.53 13.41
N ARG A 692 -9.95 50.38 14.08
CA ARG A 692 -8.67 49.67 14.26
C ARG A 692 -8.03 49.29 12.92
N ARG A 693 -8.82 48.71 12.02
CA ARG A 693 -8.36 48.37 10.66
C ARG A 693 -7.88 49.58 9.88
N THR A 694 -8.63 50.68 9.92
CA THR A 694 -8.26 51.93 9.25
C THR A 694 -6.95 52.48 9.80
N TRP A 695 -6.79 52.55 11.13
CA TRP A 695 -5.55 52.98 11.75
C TRP A 695 -4.37 52.07 11.41
N ARG A 696 -4.58 50.75 11.34
CA ARG A 696 -3.53 49.81 10.93
C ARG A 696 -3.07 50.08 9.51
N THR A 697 -4.02 50.25 8.58
CA THR A 697 -3.70 50.56 7.19
C THR A 697 -2.95 51.89 7.06
N ILE A 698 -3.33 52.91 7.83
CA ILE A 698 -2.60 54.18 7.87
C ILE A 698 -1.18 53.97 8.42
N ALA A 699 -1.03 53.25 9.53
CA ALA A 699 0.27 52.97 10.14
C ALA A 699 1.18 52.20 9.18
N GLU A 700 0.68 51.16 8.51
CA GLU A 700 1.43 50.41 7.49
C GLU A 700 1.83 51.29 6.31
N GLY A 701 0.91 52.15 5.83
CA GLY A 701 1.20 53.11 4.77
C GLY A 701 2.32 54.08 5.15
N VAL A 702 2.24 54.66 6.35
CA VAL A 702 3.30 55.54 6.89
C VAL A 702 4.61 54.78 7.01
N THR A 703 4.62 53.59 7.59
CA THR A 703 5.84 52.76 7.72
C THR A 703 6.44 52.44 6.34
N GLY A 704 5.59 52.21 5.34
CA GLY A 704 5.97 52.02 3.95
C GLY A 704 6.68 53.25 3.35
N THR A 705 6.26 54.47 3.69
CA THR A 705 6.96 55.69 3.24
C THR A 705 8.38 55.77 3.79
N TRP A 706 8.62 55.33 5.04
CA TRP A 706 9.96 55.26 5.61
C TRP A 706 10.84 54.16 4.98
N ALA A 707 10.23 53.16 4.33
CA ALA A 707 10.94 52.10 3.64
C ALA A 707 11.33 52.46 2.19
N ASP A 708 10.77 53.55 1.66
CA ASP A 708 11.04 54.09 0.34
C ASP A 708 12.52 54.47 0.17
N ALA A 709 13.03 54.33 -1.05
CA ALA A 709 14.44 54.55 -1.36
C ALA A 709 14.88 56.00 -1.11
N GLU A 710 14.02 56.99 -1.41
CA GLU A 710 14.32 58.40 -1.18
C GLU A 710 14.33 58.73 0.31
N SER A 711 13.34 58.23 1.07
CA SER A 711 13.27 58.43 2.53
C SER A 711 14.45 57.78 3.26
N LYS A 712 14.92 56.62 2.81
CA LYS A 712 16.13 55.97 3.34
C LYS A 712 17.39 56.78 3.05
N ALA A 713 17.52 57.29 1.83
CA ALA A 713 18.66 58.13 1.44
C ALA A 713 18.69 59.42 2.28
N LEU A 714 17.54 60.07 2.47
CA LEU A 714 17.42 61.29 3.30
C LEU A 714 17.75 61.01 4.77
N ASN A 715 17.25 59.92 5.35
CA ASN A 715 17.58 59.53 6.73
C ASN A 715 19.06 59.20 6.92
N GLN A 716 19.72 58.58 5.93
CA GLN A 716 21.16 58.36 5.96
C GLN A 716 21.94 59.69 5.92
N GLN A 717 21.48 60.67 5.13
CA GLN A 717 22.07 62.01 5.09
C GLN A 717 21.88 62.76 6.43
N LEU A 718 20.68 62.70 7.02
CA LEU A 718 20.38 63.28 8.34
C LEU A 718 21.22 62.65 9.45
N ALA A 719 21.36 61.33 9.47
CA ALA A 719 22.17 60.62 10.45
C ALA A 719 23.67 60.87 10.30
N ALA A 720 24.13 61.28 9.11
CA ALA A 720 25.51 61.69 8.87
C ALA A 720 25.78 63.18 9.19
N ALA A 721 24.73 63.98 9.37
CA ALA A 721 24.81 65.41 9.70
C ALA A 721 24.72 65.70 11.22
N VAL A 722 24.38 64.67 12.01
CA VAL A 722 24.40 64.66 13.49
C VAL A 722 25.65 63.93 13.95
#